data_AF-A0A2N2XVZ0-F1
#
_entry.id   AF-A0A2N2XVZ0-F1
#
_cell.length_a   1.000
_cell.length_b   1.000
_cell.length_c   1.000
_cell.angle_alpha   90.00
_cell.angle_beta   90.00
_cell.angle_gamma   90.00
#
_symmetry.space_group_name_H-M   'P 1'
#
loop_
_entity.id
_entity.type
_entity.pdbx_description
1 polymer ?
#
loop_
_entity_poly.entity_id
_entity_poly.type
_entity_poly.pdbx_seq_one_letter_code
_entity_poly.pdbx_strand_id
1 'polypeptide(L)'
;DHEFNKDFVMGATIINLTERPLTQKTILGDDPISNTLWGLNLSYQQESQLITKLIDKLPGIETKAPSKITVNAEFAHFIPGHSSAIGSEGTSYIDDFEGAQTTIRLSEPYWWFMASTPQGQTQQGMFPEAALGTGLSYGFNRAKIGWYVIDPIFYDRTGGTRPDNISKDDLSKNSVRQVLENEVFPNKEIANGQATSISVLNLAYYPDERGPNNYDVEGLPGISQGIDEYGKLRSPSSRWGGIMRKIESTDFEATNIEYLEFWMMDPFTEDPDQMGGDLFFNLGDISEDILRDSRKSFENGLPTSAVQVDVDTTIWGRVPKQQALVNAFDNNTGTRLFQDIGYDGLNDEDERSFFDQSYLQKILNMYGSGSGAYNLAFNDPSGDNYHYFRGTDYDNDNVTFNSVLERYKKYNGVQGNSPATEDVNESYITSATDAPNVEDINFDNTLWEDERYFQYKVSLRPKDMVIGQNFITDIYTTKSIALENGDYTTVKWYQFKIPVNDPTKIVGDIKDFKSIRFIRMFFKNFSRPIITRFATLELVRGEWRRYKYDLLSAGEYIPNDDQWGAKFEISTVNVEENGSKQPIPYVIPPGIEREINYGSTNNTRLNEQAMVLRVQDLVDGDARAAYKTSSFDFRQYKRLKMFVHAEDMYESQPNNYGDMTVFIRLGSDFTQNYYEYEIPLTFTLWGTKNDEEIWPEANRFDIDLENIVSIKQQRNVDLVASLAGVSMTIPYIAYDGKNKISVVGSPSLSDVRSIMIGVRNPKRQSIQSIDDGNPKSAEIWVNELRLSDFVDEQGWAATARFTATLADLGNVAFAGTYSTPGFGSIEKKANERQKETVQAFDFSTNLQFGKFFPETSGIRVPFHFDYSRTAKTPEYNPLDPDV
;
A
#
# COMPACT_ATOMS: atom_id res chain seq x y z
N ASP A 1 5.48 51.23 18.86
CA ASP A 1 5.82 52.48 18.14
C ASP A 1 5.97 53.64 19.09
N HIS A 2 6.95 54.50 18.83
CA HIS A 2 7.23 55.73 19.55
C HIS A 2 7.28 56.90 18.56
N GLU A 3 6.43 57.90 18.80
CA GLU A 3 6.41 59.14 18.03
C GLU A 3 7.29 60.17 18.73
N PHE A 4 8.41 60.54 18.11
CA PHE A 4 9.30 61.58 18.64
C PHE A 4 8.74 62.98 18.35
N ASN A 5 8.11 63.14 17.18
CA ASN A 5 7.34 64.30 16.77
C ASN A 5 6.43 63.91 15.58
N LYS A 6 5.60 64.87 15.12
CA LYS A 6 4.64 64.66 14.02
C LYS A 6 5.25 64.19 12.69
N ASP A 7 6.55 64.42 12.52
CA ASP A 7 7.29 64.14 11.30
C ASP A 7 8.22 62.92 11.46
N PHE A 8 8.35 62.33 12.65
CA PHE A 8 9.32 61.26 12.94
C PHE A 8 8.77 60.20 13.91
N VAL A 9 8.61 58.98 13.38
CA VAL A 9 8.13 57.81 14.11
C VAL A 9 9.17 56.68 14.00
N MET A 10 9.41 56.00 15.11
CA MET A 10 10.21 54.77 15.16
C MET A 10 9.42 53.66 15.85
N GLY A 11 9.39 52.49 15.26
CA GLY A 11 8.80 51.29 15.83
C GLY A 11 9.82 50.18 16.00
N ALA A 12 9.46 49.24 16.85
CA ALA A 12 10.16 47.98 17.01
C ALA A 12 9.09 46.90 17.15
N THR A 13 9.31 45.78 16.47
CA THR A 13 8.39 44.66 16.43
C THR A 13 9.16 43.41 16.80
N ILE A 14 8.58 42.57 17.65
CA ILE A 14 9.06 41.21 17.91
C ILE A 14 7.88 40.26 17.80
N ILE A 15 8.05 39.21 16.99
CA ILE A 15 7.02 38.20 16.76
C ILE A 15 7.72 36.85 16.86
N ASN A 16 7.08 35.92 17.55
CA ASN A 16 7.45 34.51 17.57
C ASN A 16 6.26 33.68 17.07
N LEU A 17 6.52 32.75 16.15
CA LEU A 17 5.55 31.77 15.67
C LEU A 17 6.10 30.39 15.99
N THR A 18 5.36 29.65 16.81
CA THR A 18 5.69 28.26 17.16
C THR A 18 4.57 27.34 16.71
N GLU A 19 4.91 26.36 15.89
CA GLU A 19 4.01 25.29 15.47
C GLU A 19 4.10 24.09 16.42
N ARG A 20 2.98 23.40 16.58
CA ARG A 20 2.90 22.16 17.34
C ARG A 20 2.39 21.08 16.39
N PRO A 21 3.21 20.09 16.03
CA PRO A 21 2.76 19.00 15.19
C PRO A 21 1.76 18.12 15.96
N LEU A 22 0.94 17.38 15.23
CA LEU A 22 0.01 16.41 15.83
C LEU A 22 0.76 15.22 16.43
N THR A 23 1.87 14.82 15.80
CA THR A 23 2.73 13.72 16.23
C THR A 23 4.19 14.17 16.32
N GLN A 24 5.03 13.40 17.00
CA GLN A 24 6.46 13.71 17.11
C GLN A 24 7.24 13.32 15.84
N LYS A 25 6.71 12.39 15.04
CA LYS A 25 7.28 11.98 13.75
C LYS A 25 6.75 12.90 12.65
N THR A 26 7.50 13.94 12.31
CA THR A 26 7.15 14.86 11.23
C THR A 26 7.91 14.53 9.96
N ILE A 27 7.19 14.42 8.84
CA ILE A 27 7.76 14.14 7.53
C ILE A 27 8.53 15.35 7.02
N LEU A 28 9.62 15.09 6.29
CA LEU A 28 10.44 16.11 5.64
C LEU A 28 9.61 17.05 4.75
N GLY A 29 9.72 18.36 5.04
CA GLY A 29 8.93 19.41 4.40
C GLY A 29 7.73 19.88 5.23
N ASP A 30 7.30 19.10 6.22
CA ASP A 30 6.30 19.46 7.23
C ASP A 30 6.89 19.72 8.62
N ASP A 31 8.15 20.17 8.61
CA ASP A 31 8.93 20.48 9.79
C ASP A 31 8.30 21.62 10.61
N PRO A 32 7.95 21.39 11.90
CA PRO A 32 7.31 22.38 12.73
C PRO A 32 8.31 23.45 13.16
N ILE A 33 7.98 24.70 12.87
CA ILE A 33 8.86 25.86 13.12
C ILE A 33 8.67 26.47 14.51
N SER A 34 9.70 27.15 14.98
CA SER A 34 9.68 28.04 16.15
C SER A 34 10.50 29.31 15.86
N ASN A 35 10.07 30.05 14.83
CA ASN A 35 10.81 31.20 14.30
C ASN A 35 10.55 32.47 15.11
N THR A 36 11.60 33.28 15.27
CA THR A 36 11.51 34.61 15.89
C THR A 36 11.98 35.67 14.91
N LEU A 37 11.13 36.66 14.66
CA LEU A 37 11.48 37.84 13.86
C LEU A 37 11.43 39.06 14.75
N TRP A 38 12.50 39.84 14.77
CA TRP A 38 12.47 41.17 15.34
C TRP A 38 12.91 42.20 14.31
N GLY A 39 12.32 43.38 14.37
CA GLY A 39 12.60 44.42 13.40
C GLY A 39 12.44 45.82 13.97
N LEU A 40 13.01 46.77 13.26
CA LEU A 40 12.95 48.20 13.52
C LEU A 40 12.40 48.87 12.28
N ASN A 41 11.44 49.77 12.46
CA ASN A 41 10.89 50.59 11.38
C ASN A 41 11.07 52.05 11.73
N LEU A 42 11.48 52.83 10.73
CA LEU A 42 11.71 54.25 10.81
C LEU A 42 10.89 54.92 9.71
N SER A 43 10.06 55.89 10.09
CA SER A 43 9.33 56.73 9.15
C SER A 43 9.57 58.20 9.47
N TYR A 44 10.13 58.91 8.51
CA TYR A 44 10.38 60.34 8.58
C TYR A 44 9.70 61.05 7.41
N GLN A 45 8.96 62.11 7.69
CA GLN A 45 8.18 62.81 6.69
C GLN A 45 8.11 64.30 7.00
N GLN A 46 8.69 65.14 6.13
CA GLN A 46 8.70 66.58 6.33
C GLN A 46 8.48 67.37 5.03
N GLU A 47 7.78 68.51 5.14
CA GLU A 47 7.68 69.48 4.05
C GLU A 47 9.00 70.26 3.89
N SER A 48 9.50 70.37 2.66
CA SER A 48 10.76 71.05 2.35
C SER A 48 10.53 72.33 1.56
N GLN A 49 10.50 73.46 2.29
CA GLN A 49 10.44 74.80 1.69
C GLN A 49 11.66 75.13 0.82
N LEU A 50 12.81 74.50 1.09
CA LEU A 50 14.01 74.65 0.27
C LEU A 50 13.81 74.07 -1.12
N ILE A 51 13.26 72.86 -1.21
CA ILE A 51 12.98 72.20 -2.49
C ILE A 51 11.89 72.97 -3.24
N THR A 52 10.79 73.36 -2.58
CA THR A 52 9.73 74.18 -3.21
C THR A 52 10.31 75.44 -3.86
N LYS A 53 11.15 76.19 -3.13
CA LYS A 53 11.79 77.41 -3.64
C LYS A 53 12.80 77.16 -4.77
N LEU A 54 13.47 76.01 -4.79
CA LEU A 54 14.36 75.63 -5.89
C LEU A 54 13.57 75.31 -7.15
N ILE A 55 12.40 74.66 -7.01
CA ILE A 55 11.49 74.39 -8.12
C ILE A 55 10.84 75.68 -8.65
N ASP A 56 10.41 76.60 -7.77
CA ASP A 56 9.88 77.92 -8.17
C ASP A 56 10.87 78.81 -8.92
N LYS A 57 12.17 78.57 -8.75
CA LYS A 57 13.23 79.32 -9.47
C LYS A 57 13.42 78.82 -10.90
N LEU A 58 12.83 77.68 -11.28
CA LEU A 58 12.91 77.19 -12.64
C LEU A 58 12.01 78.02 -13.56
N PRO A 59 12.51 78.46 -14.73
CA PRO A 59 11.76 79.34 -15.62
C PRO A 59 10.49 78.64 -16.13
N GLY A 60 9.36 79.32 -16.02
CA GLY A 60 8.05 78.83 -16.49
C GLY A 60 7.26 77.99 -15.50
N ILE A 61 7.76 77.78 -14.28
CA ILE A 61 7.07 77.02 -13.21
C ILE A 61 6.64 77.97 -12.09
N GLU A 62 5.40 77.83 -11.62
CA GLU A 62 4.88 78.47 -10.40
C GLU A 62 4.23 77.38 -9.55
N THR A 63 4.79 77.08 -8.38
CA THR A 63 4.29 76.00 -7.53
C THR A 63 3.20 76.49 -6.56
N LYS A 64 2.13 75.70 -6.44
CA LYS A 64 1.01 75.94 -5.49
C LYS A 64 1.05 74.93 -4.34
N ALA A 65 1.57 73.73 -4.58
CA ALA A 65 1.72 72.68 -3.57
C ALA A 65 3.11 72.68 -2.90
N PRO A 66 3.23 72.34 -1.60
CA PRO A 66 4.52 72.20 -0.95
C PRO A 66 5.26 70.94 -1.45
N SER A 67 6.59 71.01 -1.53
CA SER A 67 7.45 69.84 -1.72
C SER A 67 7.58 69.05 -0.43
N LYS A 68 7.69 67.72 -0.53
CA LYS A 68 7.68 66.81 0.61
C LYS A 68 8.76 65.75 0.47
N ILE A 69 9.47 65.47 1.56
CA ILE A 69 10.45 64.39 1.65
C ILE A 69 9.89 63.33 2.59
N THR A 70 9.85 62.09 2.11
CA THR A 70 9.50 60.92 2.90
C THR A 70 10.66 59.94 2.87
N VAL A 71 11.11 59.50 4.04
CA VAL A 71 12.10 58.45 4.24
C VAL A 71 11.45 57.35 5.06
N ASN A 72 11.40 56.14 4.51
CA ASN A 72 11.05 54.96 5.26
C ASN A 72 12.25 54.02 5.26
N ALA A 73 12.59 53.46 6.40
CA ALA A 73 13.60 52.43 6.50
C ALA A 73 13.12 51.33 7.43
N GLU A 74 13.32 50.09 7.04
CA GLU A 74 12.96 48.92 7.84
C GLU A 74 14.17 48.01 7.94
N PHE A 75 14.39 47.44 9.11
CA PHE A 75 15.36 46.39 9.36
C PHE A 75 14.61 45.23 10.01
N ALA A 76 14.86 44.01 9.56
CA ALA A 76 14.32 42.81 10.16
C ALA A 76 15.45 41.78 10.29
N HIS A 77 15.52 41.15 11.45
CA HIS A 77 16.41 40.04 11.74
C HIS A 77 15.56 38.81 12.06
N PHE A 78 15.84 37.73 11.36
CA PHE A 78 15.16 36.47 11.43
C PHE A 78 16.05 35.46 12.13
N ILE A 79 15.54 34.92 13.24
CA ILE A 79 16.18 33.90 14.04
C ILE A 79 15.35 32.63 13.87
N PRO A 80 15.85 31.64 13.10
CA PRO A 80 15.16 30.36 12.95
C PRO A 80 15.14 29.59 14.27
N GLY A 81 14.17 28.70 14.38
CA GLY A 81 14.12 27.70 15.44
C GLY A 81 13.16 26.59 15.07
N HIS A 82 13.24 25.48 15.80
CA HIS A 82 12.36 24.34 15.64
C HIS A 82 11.50 24.12 16.88
N SER A 83 10.40 23.39 16.73
CA SER A 83 9.52 23.06 17.85
C SER A 83 10.18 22.04 18.78
N SER A 84 10.14 22.26 20.10
CA SER A 84 10.65 21.27 21.06
C SER A 84 9.90 19.93 21.04
N ALA A 85 8.76 19.87 20.34
CA ALA A 85 7.97 18.66 20.14
C ALA A 85 8.70 17.60 19.28
N ILE A 86 9.66 18.01 18.44
CA ILE A 86 10.47 17.11 17.59
C ILE A 86 11.86 16.85 18.19
N GLY A 87 11.99 16.96 19.51
CA GLY A 87 13.23 16.76 20.25
C GLY A 87 14.18 17.96 20.20
N SER A 88 15.26 17.91 21.00
CA SER A 88 16.26 18.99 21.07
C SER A 88 17.11 19.11 19.80
N GLU A 89 17.33 18.00 19.11
CA GLU A 89 18.11 17.93 17.87
C GLU A 89 17.30 18.40 16.64
N GLY A 90 15.97 18.47 16.76
CA GLY A 90 15.07 18.76 15.65
C GLY A 90 15.13 17.69 14.58
N THR A 91 14.28 16.67 14.68
CA THR A 91 14.26 15.53 13.75
C THR A 91 13.20 15.68 12.67
N SER A 92 13.55 15.29 11.45
CA SER A 92 12.66 15.26 10.29
C SER A 92 12.77 13.93 9.55
N TYR A 93 11.65 13.27 9.30
CA TYR A 93 11.65 11.91 8.74
C TYR A 93 11.64 11.94 7.21
N ILE A 94 12.63 11.29 6.61
CA ILE A 94 12.62 10.96 5.18
C ILE A 94 11.65 9.80 4.97
N ASP A 95 11.78 8.77 5.82
CA ASP A 95 10.94 7.58 5.85
C ASP A 95 11.05 6.95 7.24
N ASP A 96 9.93 6.84 7.94
CA ASP A 96 9.83 6.11 9.21
C ASP A 96 9.52 4.62 8.98
N PHE A 97 9.37 4.20 7.71
CA PHE A 97 9.02 2.85 7.27
C PHE A 97 7.64 2.35 7.72
N GLU A 98 6.81 3.19 8.32
CA GLU A 98 5.43 2.86 8.69
C GLU A 98 4.57 2.65 7.43
N GLY A 99 4.84 3.43 6.39
CA GLY A 99 4.25 3.27 5.05
C GLY A 99 5.06 2.38 4.11
N ALA A 100 6.14 1.72 4.57
CA ALA A 100 7.01 0.93 3.69
C ALA A 100 6.25 -0.19 2.95
N GLN A 101 5.22 -0.73 3.61
CA GLN A 101 4.21 -1.59 3.00
C GLN A 101 2.82 -1.04 3.26
N THR A 102 1.98 -1.12 2.23
CA THR A 102 0.55 -0.86 2.33
C THR A 102 -0.21 -2.01 1.71
N THR A 103 -1.43 -2.25 2.18
CA THR A 103 -2.20 -3.42 1.77
C THR A 103 -3.53 -3.02 1.11
N ILE A 104 -3.95 -3.85 0.15
CA ILE A 104 -5.25 -3.76 -0.49
C ILE A 104 -6.03 -5.01 -0.08
N ARG A 105 -7.05 -4.81 0.74
CA ARG A 105 -7.85 -5.90 1.30
C ARG A 105 -8.73 -6.59 0.24
N LEU A 106 -8.81 -7.91 0.33
CA LEU A 106 -9.58 -8.79 -0.55
C LEU A 106 -10.57 -9.69 0.21
N SER A 107 -10.74 -9.52 1.53
CA SER A 107 -11.52 -10.42 2.39
C SER A 107 -13.04 -10.25 2.31
N GLU A 108 -13.55 -9.20 1.66
CA GLU A 108 -14.98 -8.90 1.60
C GLU A 108 -15.72 -9.91 0.71
N PRO A 109 -16.61 -10.76 1.24
CA PRO A 109 -17.25 -11.84 0.49
C PRO A 109 -18.16 -11.34 -0.64
N TYR A 110 -18.76 -10.15 -0.48
CA TYR A 110 -19.66 -9.55 -1.48
C TYR A 110 -18.98 -9.29 -2.83
N TRP A 111 -17.67 -9.05 -2.85
CA TRP A 111 -16.93 -8.81 -4.09
C TRP A 111 -16.50 -10.10 -4.80
N TRP A 112 -16.79 -11.27 -4.22
CA TRP A 112 -16.45 -12.57 -4.80
C TRP A 112 -17.67 -13.25 -5.42
N PHE A 113 -17.45 -13.81 -6.60
CA PHE A 113 -18.44 -14.52 -7.41
C PHE A 113 -18.01 -15.96 -7.63
N MET A 114 -18.92 -16.80 -8.12
CA MET A 114 -18.58 -18.15 -8.55
C MET A 114 -17.52 -18.12 -9.65
N ALA A 115 -16.52 -18.99 -9.56
CA ALA A 115 -15.48 -19.06 -10.58
C ALA A 115 -15.92 -19.83 -11.84
N SER A 116 -15.51 -19.33 -13.00
CA SER A 116 -15.42 -20.12 -14.24
C SER A 116 -14.39 -21.26 -14.07
N THR A 117 -14.61 -22.37 -14.78
CA THR A 117 -13.67 -23.51 -14.74
C THR A 117 -12.34 -23.11 -15.38
N PRO A 118 -11.20 -23.25 -14.66
CA PRO A 118 -9.91 -22.83 -15.19
C PRO A 118 -9.57 -23.46 -16.54
N GLN A 119 -9.32 -22.60 -17.53
CA GLN A 119 -9.01 -23.01 -18.89
C GLN A 119 -7.49 -23.09 -19.11
N GLY A 120 -7.06 -23.64 -20.26
CA GLY A 120 -5.65 -23.77 -20.63
C GLY A 120 -4.88 -24.90 -19.92
N GLN A 121 -5.57 -25.76 -19.16
CA GLN A 121 -4.97 -26.87 -18.40
C GLN A 121 -5.74 -28.19 -18.56
N THR A 122 -5.91 -28.62 -19.81
CA THR A 122 -6.79 -29.74 -20.19
C THR A 122 -6.19 -31.13 -20.00
N GLN A 123 -5.01 -31.24 -19.38
CA GLN A 123 -4.41 -32.52 -19.04
C GLN A 123 -5.19 -33.27 -17.94
N GLN A 124 -5.13 -34.60 -17.98
CA GLN A 124 -5.72 -35.47 -16.97
C GLN A 124 -5.22 -35.09 -15.56
N GLY A 125 -6.15 -34.94 -14.62
CA GLY A 125 -5.85 -34.53 -13.24
C GLY A 125 -5.98 -33.03 -12.97
N MET A 126 -6.14 -32.18 -14.01
CA MET A 126 -6.44 -30.75 -13.86
C MET A 126 -7.87 -30.44 -14.30
N PHE A 127 -8.05 -29.80 -15.47
CA PHE A 127 -9.34 -29.36 -16.01
C PHE A 127 -9.55 -29.87 -17.44
N PRO A 128 -9.57 -31.20 -17.67
CA PRO A 128 -9.89 -31.77 -18.98
C PRO A 128 -11.26 -31.30 -19.50
N GLU A 129 -12.21 -31.01 -18.62
CA GLU A 129 -13.54 -30.45 -18.93
C GLU A 129 -13.50 -29.04 -19.52
N ALA A 130 -12.39 -28.31 -19.40
CA ALA A 130 -12.22 -26.99 -19.98
C ALA A 130 -11.81 -27.03 -21.46
N ALA A 131 -11.66 -28.21 -22.07
CA ALA A 131 -11.42 -28.34 -23.51
C ALA A 131 -12.60 -27.79 -24.35
N LEU A 132 -12.34 -27.40 -25.60
CA LEU A 132 -13.38 -26.92 -26.49
C LEU A 132 -14.40 -28.03 -26.82
N GLY A 133 -15.69 -27.69 -26.83
CA GLY A 133 -16.76 -28.61 -27.21
C GLY A 133 -17.19 -29.60 -26.12
N THR A 134 -16.84 -29.38 -24.86
CA THR A 134 -17.21 -30.24 -23.73
C THR A 134 -18.68 -30.11 -23.30
N GLY A 135 -19.36 -29.03 -23.71
CA GLY A 135 -20.77 -28.80 -23.36
C GLY A 135 -20.99 -28.80 -21.84
N LEU A 136 -22.06 -29.46 -21.38
CA LEU A 136 -22.37 -29.56 -19.94
C LEU A 136 -21.26 -30.20 -19.10
N SER A 137 -20.36 -30.99 -19.71
CA SER A 137 -19.26 -31.60 -18.95
C SER A 137 -18.28 -30.59 -18.37
N TYR A 138 -18.28 -29.34 -18.86
CA TYR A 138 -17.55 -28.19 -18.30
C TYR A 138 -17.80 -27.97 -16.81
N GLY A 139 -19.01 -28.30 -16.31
CA GLY A 139 -19.40 -28.17 -14.91
C GLY A 139 -19.26 -29.44 -14.07
N PHE A 140 -18.94 -30.60 -14.66
CA PHE A 140 -19.08 -31.90 -13.98
C PHE A 140 -18.19 -32.06 -12.74
N ASN A 141 -17.01 -31.43 -12.71
CA ASN A 141 -16.11 -31.50 -11.56
C ASN A 141 -16.33 -30.40 -10.52
N ARG A 142 -17.32 -29.51 -10.71
CA ARG A 142 -17.61 -28.43 -9.76
C ARG A 142 -18.29 -28.99 -8.51
N ALA A 143 -17.59 -28.92 -7.40
CA ALA A 143 -18.08 -29.28 -6.07
C ALA A 143 -18.54 -28.04 -5.29
N LYS A 144 -19.27 -28.27 -4.20
CA LYS A 144 -19.86 -27.19 -3.40
C LYS A 144 -18.78 -26.41 -2.67
N ILE A 145 -18.83 -25.09 -2.80
CA ILE A 145 -18.03 -24.14 -2.04
C ILE A 145 -18.95 -23.07 -1.46
N GLY A 146 -18.70 -22.65 -0.23
CA GLY A 146 -19.32 -21.49 0.39
C GLY A 146 -18.27 -20.47 0.78
N TRP A 147 -18.55 -19.19 0.54
CA TRP A 147 -17.71 -18.06 0.92
C TRP A 147 -18.53 -17.01 1.67
N TYR A 148 -18.16 -16.72 2.92
CA TYR A 148 -18.98 -15.88 3.78
C TYR A 148 -18.19 -15.35 4.99
N VAL A 149 -18.73 -14.30 5.59
CA VAL A 149 -18.40 -13.87 6.95
C VAL A 149 -19.57 -14.29 7.82
N ILE A 150 -19.29 -14.97 8.95
CA ILE A 150 -20.33 -15.37 9.89
C ILE A 150 -20.88 -14.13 10.58
N ASP A 151 -22.19 -13.93 10.50
CA ASP A 151 -22.86 -12.75 10.99
C ASP A 151 -22.74 -12.62 12.52
N PRO A 152 -22.42 -11.42 13.07
CA PRO A 152 -22.38 -11.17 14.50
C PRO A 152 -23.63 -11.58 15.28
N ILE A 153 -24.82 -11.74 14.66
CA ILE A 153 -26.02 -12.17 15.38
C ILE A 153 -25.80 -13.50 16.11
N PHE A 154 -24.99 -14.40 15.54
CA PHE A 154 -24.75 -15.72 16.14
C PHE A 154 -23.97 -15.62 17.46
N TYR A 155 -23.22 -14.53 17.65
CA TYR A 155 -22.41 -14.29 18.85
C TYR A 155 -23.06 -13.33 19.85
N ASP A 156 -24.32 -12.91 19.64
CA ASP A 156 -25.03 -12.07 20.59
C ASP A 156 -25.24 -12.80 21.93
N ARG A 157 -24.52 -12.36 22.96
CA ARG A 157 -24.59 -12.89 24.33
C ARG A 157 -25.81 -12.40 25.11
N THR A 158 -26.47 -11.34 24.65
CA THR A 158 -27.63 -10.74 25.32
C THR A 158 -28.96 -11.38 24.92
N GLY A 159 -28.93 -12.28 23.92
CA GLY A 159 -29.95 -13.30 23.68
C GLY A 159 -31.21 -12.83 22.95
N GLY A 160 -31.13 -11.74 22.20
CA GLY A 160 -32.30 -11.19 21.49
C GLY A 160 -32.43 -11.64 20.05
N THR A 161 -31.31 -11.97 19.38
CA THR A 161 -31.27 -12.17 17.92
C THR A 161 -30.70 -13.52 17.47
N ARG A 162 -29.97 -14.22 18.34
CA ARG A 162 -29.42 -15.56 18.06
C ARG A 162 -30.56 -16.58 17.96
N PRO A 163 -30.63 -17.41 16.90
CA PRO A 163 -31.60 -18.51 16.83
C PRO A 163 -31.44 -19.51 17.99
N ASP A 164 -32.56 -19.96 18.55
CA ASP A 164 -32.58 -20.82 19.75
C ASP A 164 -31.97 -22.21 19.55
N ASN A 165 -31.99 -22.73 18.32
CA ASN A 165 -31.45 -24.05 17.97
C ASN A 165 -29.90 -24.07 17.84
N ILE A 166 -29.23 -22.92 17.83
CA ILE A 166 -27.76 -22.84 17.78
C ILE A 166 -27.18 -23.05 19.17
N SER A 167 -26.44 -24.15 19.34
CA SER A 167 -25.81 -24.50 20.60
C SER A 167 -24.53 -23.70 20.86
N LYS A 168 -24.18 -23.51 22.14
CA LYS A 168 -22.88 -22.92 22.52
C LYS A 168 -21.69 -23.77 22.09
N ASP A 169 -21.88 -25.09 22.00
CA ASP A 169 -20.84 -26.01 21.54
C ASP A 169 -20.53 -25.78 20.04
N ASP A 170 -21.55 -25.51 19.22
CA ASP A 170 -21.34 -25.17 17.81
C ASP A 170 -20.56 -23.86 17.66
N LEU A 171 -20.92 -22.83 18.43
CA LEU A 171 -20.20 -21.55 18.48
C LEU A 171 -18.78 -21.66 19.06
N SER A 172 -18.44 -22.78 19.68
CA SER A 172 -17.12 -23.04 20.26
C SER A 172 -16.19 -23.79 19.31
N LYS A 173 -16.70 -24.27 18.17
CA LYS A 173 -15.90 -24.89 17.11
C LYS A 173 -14.96 -23.86 16.47
N ASN A 174 -13.71 -24.25 16.19
CA ASN A 174 -12.75 -23.37 15.53
C ASN A 174 -13.19 -22.96 14.12
N SER A 175 -13.97 -23.80 13.43
CA SER A 175 -14.58 -23.47 12.14
C SER A 175 -15.64 -22.36 12.21
N VAL A 176 -16.26 -22.13 13.37
CA VAL A 176 -17.40 -21.22 13.53
C VAL A 176 -17.09 -20.04 14.43
N ARG A 177 -16.46 -20.24 15.60
CA ARG A 177 -16.30 -19.25 16.66
C ARG A 177 -15.88 -17.84 16.21
N GLN A 178 -16.28 -16.84 17.00
CA GLN A 178 -15.82 -15.47 16.82
C GLN A 178 -14.31 -15.38 17.04
N VAL A 179 -13.62 -14.66 16.17
CA VAL A 179 -12.18 -14.37 16.29
C VAL A 179 -12.01 -12.93 16.73
N LEU A 180 -11.30 -12.73 17.83
CA LEU A 180 -10.98 -11.40 18.34
C LEU A 180 -9.70 -10.87 17.69
N GLU A 181 -9.59 -9.57 17.52
CA GLU A 181 -8.42 -8.95 16.91
C GLU A 181 -7.15 -9.20 17.73
N ASN A 182 -7.23 -9.09 19.06
CA ASN A 182 -6.14 -9.42 19.97
C ASN A 182 -5.78 -10.91 20.01
N GLU A 183 -6.59 -11.79 19.41
CA GLU A 183 -6.21 -13.19 19.27
C GLU A 183 -5.13 -13.35 18.20
N VAL A 184 -5.26 -12.64 17.07
CA VAL A 184 -4.31 -12.71 15.95
C VAL A 184 -3.18 -11.70 16.14
N PHE A 185 -3.51 -10.49 16.61
CA PHE A 185 -2.60 -9.35 16.77
C PHE A 185 -2.56 -8.90 18.24
N PRO A 186 -1.85 -9.61 19.13
CA PRO A 186 -1.94 -9.40 20.58
C PRO A 186 -1.42 -8.05 21.06
N ASN A 187 -0.57 -7.39 20.27
CA ASN A 187 0.07 -6.10 20.62
C ASN A 187 -0.71 -4.89 20.05
N LYS A 188 -1.83 -5.13 19.36
CA LYS A 188 -2.66 -4.09 18.77
C LYS A 188 -3.55 -3.44 19.82
N GLU A 189 -3.56 -2.10 19.84
CA GLU A 189 -4.42 -1.33 20.75
C GLU A 189 -5.70 -0.90 20.02
N ILE A 190 -6.85 -1.44 20.45
CA ILE A 190 -8.16 -1.16 19.86
C ILE A 190 -8.81 0.04 20.59
N ALA A 191 -9.33 1.01 19.84
CA ALA A 191 -10.01 2.16 20.42
C ALA A 191 -11.37 1.78 21.03
N ASN A 192 -11.77 2.47 22.11
CA ASN A 192 -13.08 2.23 22.74
C ASN A 192 -14.22 2.53 21.75
N GLY A 193 -15.16 1.59 21.64
CA GLY A 193 -16.31 1.69 20.74
C GLY A 193 -16.07 1.14 19.33
N GLN A 194 -14.87 0.66 19.02
CA GLN A 194 -14.62 -0.16 17.82
C GLN A 194 -14.94 -1.64 18.10
N ALA A 195 -15.31 -2.37 17.03
CA ALA A 195 -15.53 -3.79 17.12
C ALA A 195 -14.20 -4.49 17.39
N THR A 196 -14.13 -5.29 18.45
CA THR A 196 -12.93 -6.04 18.82
C THR A 196 -12.78 -7.36 18.05
N SER A 197 -13.70 -7.67 17.15
CA SER A 197 -13.73 -8.91 16.37
C SER A 197 -13.26 -8.68 14.94
N ILE A 198 -12.47 -9.61 14.42
CA ILE A 198 -12.07 -9.61 13.02
C ILE A 198 -13.22 -10.15 12.16
N SER A 199 -13.48 -9.48 11.03
CA SER A 199 -14.36 -9.99 9.98
C SER A 199 -13.61 -11.05 9.17
N VAL A 200 -13.77 -12.32 9.57
CA VAL A 200 -13.03 -13.44 8.99
C VAL A 200 -13.73 -13.93 7.72
N LEU A 201 -13.02 -13.93 6.60
CA LEU A 201 -13.50 -14.59 5.37
C LEU A 201 -13.37 -16.10 5.55
N ASN A 202 -14.48 -16.81 5.49
CA ASN A 202 -14.54 -18.26 5.58
C ASN A 202 -14.74 -18.82 4.18
N LEU A 203 -13.89 -19.78 3.79
CA LEU A 203 -14.13 -20.63 2.63
C LEU A 203 -14.36 -22.05 3.11
N ALA A 204 -15.55 -22.57 2.87
CA ALA A 204 -15.94 -23.92 3.19
C ALA A 204 -16.06 -24.73 1.90
N TYR A 205 -15.16 -25.69 1.69
CA TYR A 205 -15.13 -26.54 0.51
C TYR A 205 -15.58 -27.96 0.84
N TYR A 206 -16.58 -28.45 0.12
CA TYR A 206 -17.20 -29.77 0.31
C TYR A 206 -17.00 -30.61 -0.97
N PRO A 207 -15.87 -31.35 -1.09
CA PRO A 207 -15.47 -31.99 -2.35
C PRO A 207 -16.39 -33.15 -2.78
N ASP A 208 -17.16 -33.70 -1.85
CA ASP A 208 -18.14 -34.78 -2.05
C ASP A 208 -19.56 -34.25 -2.33
N GLU A 209 -19.80 -32.95 -2.20
CA GLU A 209 -21.10 -32.33 -2.46
C GLU A 209 -21.13 -31.64 -3.83
N ARG A 210 -22.25 -31.78 -4.53
CA ARG A 210 -22.46 -31.18 -5.86
C ARG A 210 -22.53 -29.65 -5.75
N GLY A 211 -21.73 -28.96 -6.56
CA GLY A 211 -21.80 -27.51 -6.70
C GLY A 211 -22.86 -27.07 -7.74
N PRO A 212 -23.11 -25.76 -7.87
CA PRO A 212 -24.07 -25.23 -8.84
C PRO A 212 -23.72 -25.58 -10.30
N ASN A 213 -24.74 -25.74 -11.13
CA ASN A 213 -24.66 -26.06 -12.55
C ASN A 213 -23.78 -27.29 -12.86
N ASN A 214 -23.89 -28.32 -12.00
CA ASN A 214 -23.21 -29.60 -12.17
C ASN A 214 -24.22 -30.72 -12.47
N TYR A 215 -24.19 -31.23 -13.71
CA TYR A 215 -25.08 -32.27 -14.20
C TYR A 215 -24.40 -33.66 -14.37
N ASP A 216 -23.33 -33.93 -13.60
CA ASP A 216 -22.64 -35.22 -13.61
C ASP A 216 -23.51 -36.32 -12.99
N VAL A 217 -23.61 -37.47 -13.66
CA VAL A 217 -24.40 -38.63 -13.18
C VAL A 217 -23.60 -39.91 -13.27
N GLU A 218 -23.30 -40.35 -14.49
CA GLU A 218 -22.65 -41.64 -14.77
C GLU A 218 -21.12 -41.54 -14.77
N GLY A 219 -20.57 -40.32 -14.79
CA GLY A 219 -19.16 -40.06 -15.03
C GLY A 219 -18.82 -40.05 -16.52
N LEU A 220 -17.83 -39.24 -16.89
CA LEU A 220 -17.30 -39.17 -18.25
C LEU A 220 -15.82 -39.59 -18.25
N PRO A 221 -15.40 -40.65 -18.98
CA PRO A 221 -14.04 -41.14 -18.95
C PRO A 221 -13.01 -40.03 -19.21
N GLY A 222 -12.04 -39.91 -18.31
CA GLY A 222 -10.99 -38.88 -18.38
C GLY A 222 -11.40 -37.50 -17.83
N ILE A 223 -12.69 -37.28 -17.52
CA ILE A 223 -13.22 -36.00 -17.00
C ILE A 223 -13.77 -36.18 -15.58
N SER A 224 -14.78 -37.03 -15.38
CA SER A 224 -15.50 -37.16 -14.10
C SER A 224 -15.79 -38.62 -13.74
N GLN A 225 -16.22 -38.87 -12.50
CA GLN A 225 -16.54 -40.22 -12.00
C GLN A 225 -18.03 -40.40 -11.62
N GLY A 226 -18.88 -39.41 -11.87
CA GLY A 226 -20.31 -39.47 -11.56
C GLY A 226 -20.65 -39.24 -10.08
N ILE A 227 -21.90 -39.52 -9.73
CA ILE A 227 -22.44 -39.46 -8.36
C ILE A 227 -22.76 -40.85 -7.81
N ASP A 228 -23.02 -40.98 -6.52
CA ASP A 228 -23.56 -42.19 -5.89
C ASP A 228 -25.09 -42.13 -5.68
N GLU A 229 -25.68 -43.16 -5.03
CA GLU A 229 -27.12 -43.26 -4.77
C GLU A 229 -27.67 -42.17 -3.82
N TYR A 230 -26.79 -41.54 -3.04
CA TYR A 230 -27.12 -40.46 -2.09
C TYR A 230 -26.94 -39.07 -2.72
N GLY A 231 -26.45 -38.99 -3.96
CA GLY A 231 -26.18 -37.74 -4.66
C GLY A 231 -24.82 -37.13 -4.34
N LYS A 232 -23.92 -37.87 -3.69
CA LYS A 232 -22.55 -37.43 -3.42
C LYS A 232 -21.66 -37.67 -4.63
N LEU A 233 -20.71 -36.76 -4.86
CA LEU A 233 -19.74 -36.83 -5.96
C LEU A 233 -18.75 -37.97 -5.71
N ARG A 234 -18.64 -38.91 -6.66
CA ARG A 234 -17.60 -39.95 -6.61
C ARG A 234 -16.23 -39.33 -6.86
N SER A 235 -15.21 -39.91 -6.21
CA SER A 235 -13.82 -39.45 -6.24
C SER A 235 -13.68 -37.96 -5.87
N PRO A 236 -13.97 -37.57 -4.62
CA PRO A 236 -13.95 -36.16 -4.20
C PRO A 236 -12.64 -35.43 -4.52
N SER A 237 -11.50 -36.13 -4.46
CA SER A 237 -10.18 -35.56 -4.77
C SER A 237 -10.00 -35.08 -6.21
N SER A 238 -10.78 -35.57 -7.18
CA SER A 238 -10.71 -35.05 -8.56
C SER A 238 -11.54 -33.77 -8.75
N ARG A 239 -12.46 -33.47 -7.83
CA ARG A 239 -13.36 -32.32 -7.89
C ARG A 239 -12.63 -31.04 -7.50
N TRP A 240 -13.25 -29.90 -7.80
CA TRP A 240 -12.73 -28.59 -7.47
C TRP A 240 -13.87 -27.63 -7.11
N GLY A 241 -13.56 -26.53 -6.41
CA GLY A 241 -14.52 -25.47 -6.14
C GLY A 241 -13.78 -24.15 -5.96
N GLY A 242 -14.31 -23.05 -6.51
CA GLY A 242 -13.60 -21.79 -6.51
C GLY A 242 -14.48 -20.57 -6.69
N ILE A 243 -13.87 -19.42 -6.40
CA ILE A 243 -14.46 -18.09 -6.47
C ILE A 243 -13.52 -17.15 -7.22
N MET A 244 -14.06 -16.10 -7.83
CA MET A 244 -13.28 -15.09 -8.53
C MET A 244 -13.80 -13.67 -8.28
N ARG A 245 -12.94 -12.68 -8.43
CA ARG A 245 -13.29 -11.26 -8.34
C ARG A 245 -12.39 -10.41 -9.22
N LYS A 246 -12.84 -9.19 -9.50
CA LYS A 246 -12.01 -8.17 -10.13
C LYS A 246 -10.94 -7.62 -9.18
N ILE A 247 -9.86 -7.11 -9.76
CA ILE A 247 -8.84 -6.31 -9.09
C ILE A 247 -8.98 -4.86 -9.55
N GLU A 248 -9.05 -3.93 -8.59
CA GLU A 248 -9.26 -2.50 -8.88
C GLU A 248 -8.03 -1.85 -9.54
N SER A 249 -6.82 -2.21 -9.08
CA SER A 249 -5.55 -1.68 -9.61
C SER A 249 -4.85 -2.73 -10.44
N THR A 250 -5.05 -2.69 -11.77
CA THR A 250 -4.62 -3.77 -12.67
C THR A 250 -3.13 -3.75 -13.03
N ASP A 251 -2.47 -2.59 -12.92
CA ASP A 251 -1.03 -2.46 -13.17
C ASP A 251 -0.23 -2.65 -11.89
N PHE A 252 0.18 -3.90 -11.62
CA PHE A 252 0.94 -4.28 -10.42
C PHE A 252 2.38 -3.76 -10.49
N GLU A 253 2.93 -3.52 -11.69
CA GLU A 253 4.28 -2.96 -11.82
C GLU A 253 4.31 -1.47 -11.46
N ALA A 254 3.31 -0.71 -11.91
CA ALA A 254 3.19 0.70 -11.56
C ALA A 254 2.89 0.88 -10.06
N THR A 255 2.00 0.06 -9.51
CA THR A 255 1.58 0.11 -8.10
C THR A 255 2.52 -0.64 -7.14
N ASN A 256 3.54 -1.32 -7.67
CA ASN A 256 4.52 -2.12 -6.94
C ASN A 256 3.89 -3.16 -5.99
N ILE A 257 2.89 -3.90 -6.47
CA ILE A 257 2.35 -5.05 -5.73
C ILE A 257 3.38 -6.17 -5.79
N GLU A 258 3.81 -6.63 -4.62
CA GLU A 258 4.88 -7.63 -4.49
C GLU A 258 4.37 -8.98 -3.98
N TYR A 259 3.34 -8.97 -3.12
CA TYR A 259 2.85 -10.20 -2.48
C TYR A 259 1.33 -10.27 -2.44
N LEU A 260 0.82 -11.50 -2.48
CA LEU A 260 -0.49 -11.85 -1.93
C LEU A 260 -0.25 -12.44 -0.54
N GLU A 261 -0.74 -11.76 0.49
CA GLU A 261 -0.54 -12.12 1.89
C GLU A 261 -1.86 -12.45 2.59
N PHE A 262 -1.84 -13.44 3.48
CA PHE A 262 -2.97 -13.75 4.33
C PHE A 262 -2.59 -14.48 5.62
N TRP A 263 -3.34 -14.19 6.68
CA TRP A 263 -3.34 -14.96 7.93
C TRP A 263 -4.47 -16.00 7.91
N MET A 264 -4.11 -17.29 7.93
CA MET A 264 -5.07 -18.39 7.92
C MET A 264 -5.04 -19.17 9.24
N MET A 265 -6.21 -19.41 9.85
CA MET A 265 -6.34 -20.29 11.00
C MET A 265 -6.05 -21.73 10.59
N ASP A 266 -5.42 -22.52 11.46
CA ASP A 266 -5.20 -23.95 11.23
C ASP A 266 -6.51 -24.69 10.92
N PRO A 267 -6.69 -25.15 9.67
CA PRO A 267 -7.97 -25.71 9.25
C PRO A 267 -8.12 -27.19 9.66
N PHE A 268 -7.09 -27.80 10.30
CA PHE A 268 -7.08 -29.21 10.71
C PHE A 268 -7.46 -29.44 12.18
N THR A 269 -7.89 -28.40 12.90
CA THR A 269 -8.16 -28.50 14.34
C THR A 269 -9.29 -29.46 14.70
N GLU A 270 -10.28 -29.63 13.81
CA GLU A 270 -11.43 -30.53 14.01
C GLU A 270 -11.20 -31.93 13.44
N ASP A 271 -10.36 -32.06 12.40
CA ASP A 271 -10.03 -33.32 11.75
C ASP A 271 -8.51 -33.43 11.47
N PRO A 272 -7.72 -33.76 12.51
CA PRO A 272 -6.25 -33.78 12.40
C PRO A 272 -5.71 -34.86 11.44
N ASP A 273 -6.48 -35.91 11.19
CA ASP A 273 -6.09 -37.05 10.34
C ASP A 273 -6.29 -36.77 8.83
N GLN A 274 -6.74 -35.56 8.47
CA GLN A 274 -6.97 -35.19 7.07
C GLN A 274 -5.67 -35.10 6.28
N MET A 275 -5.60 -35.86 5.19
CA MET A 275 -4.45 -35.84 4.26
C MET A 275 -4.18 -34.47 3.64
N GLY A 276 -5.21 -33.63 3.57
CA GLY A 276 -5.15 -32.29 2.98
C GLY A 276 -5.27 -32.29 1.46
N GLY A 277 -5.07 -31.11 0.86
CA GLY A 277 -5.24 -30.86 -0.56
C GLY A 277 -4.45 -29.63 -1.00
N ASP A 278 -4.90 -28.96 -2.06
CA ASP A 278 -4.23 -27.80 -2.64
C ASP A 278 -5.20 -26.62 -2.81
N LEU A 279 -4.77 -25.44 -2.37
CA LEU A 279 -5.40 -24.15 -2.62
C LEU A 279 -4.62 -23.44 -3.72
N PHE A 280 -5.31 -22.92 -4.72
CA PHE A 280 -4.70 -22.23 -5.85
C PHE A 280 -5.18 -20.79 -5.94
N PHE A 281 -4.28 -19.92 -6.36
CA PHE A 281 -4.58 -18.54 -6.75
C PHE A 281 -4.18 -18.34 -8.19
N ASN A 282 -5.07 -17.79 -9.00
CA ASN A 282 -4.80 -17.35 -10.37
C ASN A 282 -4.90 -15.83 -10.41
N LEU A 283 -3.89 -15.15 -10.94
CA LEU A 283 -3.83 -13.70 -11.15
C LEU A 283 -3.63 -13.41 -12.63
N GLY A 284 -4.54 -12.68 -13.25
CA GLY A 284 -4.42 -12.26 -14.65
C GLY A 284 -5.77 -11.96 -15.27
N ASP A 285 -5.92 -12.36 -16.52
CA ASP A 285 -7.22 -12.38 -17.20
C ASP A 285 -7.85 -13.76 -17.01
N ILE A 286 -9.04 -13.75 -16.44
CA ILE A 286 -9.81 -14.92 -16.05
C ILE A 286 -11.16 -14.77 -16.72
N SER A 287 -11.68 -15.88 -17.24
CA SER A 287 -12.93 -15.84 -17.99
C SER A 287 -14.10 -15.52 -17.04
N GLU A 288 -14.94 -14.57 -17.43
CA GLU A 288 -16.19 -14.21 -16.77
C GLU A 288 -17.37 -15.09 -17.22
N ASP A 289 -17.15 -15.94 -18.23
CA ASP A 289 -18.10 -16.93 -18.74
C ASP A 289 -18.17 -18.14 -17.78
N ILE A 290 -19.01 -18.02 -16.76
CA ILE A 290 -19.21 -19.02 -15.70
C ILE A 290 -19.92 -20.24 -16.29
N LEU A 291 -20.96 -20.00 -17.10
CA LEU A 291 -21.73 -20.99 -17.84
C LEU A 291 -21.34 -20.98 -19.32
N ARG A 292 -20.23 -21.65 -19.62
CA ARG A 292 -19.56 -21.61 -20.92
C ARG A 292 -20.48 -21.81 -22.13
N ASP A 293 -20.96 -20.70 -22.70
CA ASP A 293 -21.71 -20.65 -23.95
C ASP A 293 -21.44 -19.39 -24.79
N SER A 294 -20.47 -18.56 -24.38
CA SER A 294 -20.10 -17.31 -25.03
C SER A 294 -21.27 -16.31 -25.15
N ARG A 295 -22.27 -16.42 -24.27
CA ARG A 295 -23.38 -15.46 -24.15
C ARG A 295 -23.34 -14.86 -22.76
N LYS A 296 -23.41 -13.53 -22.69
CA LYS A 296 -23.46 -12.84 -21.40
C LYS A 296 -24.81 -13.10 -20.74
N SER A 297 -24.84 -13.87 -19.65
CA SER A 297 -26.03 -13.98 -18.81
C SER A 297 -26.18 -12.77 -17.89
N PHE A 298 -27.41 -12.26 -17.75
CA PHE A 298 -27.75 -11.19 -16.81
C PHE A 298 -29.24 -11.23 -16.47
N GLU A 299 -29.54 -11.32 -15.18
CA GLU A 299 -30.90 -11.55 -14.68
C GLU A 299 -31.87 -10.41 -14.99
N ASN A 300 -31.41 -9.16 -14.95
CA ASN A 300 -32.29 -8.02 -15.19
C ASN A 300 -32.71 -7.86 -16.67
N GLY A 301 -32.13 -8.65 -17.58
CA GLY A 301 -32.59 -8.78 -18.96
C GLY A 301 -33.63 -9.87 -19.17
N LEU A 302 -33.88 -10.69 -18.15
CA LEU A 302 -34.86 -11.78 -18.23
C LEU A 302 -36.29 -11.22 -18.19
N PRO A 303 -37.28 -11.98 -18.71
CA PRO A 303 -38.67 -11.55 -18.75
C PRO A 303 -39.23 -11.20 -17.37
N THR A 304 -40.06 -10.16 -17.30
CA THR A 304 -40.72 -9.72 -16.05
C THR A 304 -42.01 -10.48 -15.74
N SER A 305 -42.32 -11.54 -16.50
CA SER A 305 -43.52 -12.35 -16.34
C SER A 305 -43.27 -13.78 -16.82
N ALA A 306 -44.22 -14.69 -16.55
CA ALA A 306 -44.17 -16.07 -17.04
C ALA A 306 -44.13 -16.21 -18.58
N VAL A 307 -44.45 -15.15 -19.33
CA VAL A 307 -44.37 -15.17 -20.80
C VAL A 307 -42.93 -14.93 -21.23
N GLN A 308 -42.31 -15.95 -21.83
CA GLN A 308 -40.95 -15.89 -22.33
C GLN A 308 -40.88 -15.08 -23.64
N VAL A 309 -40.32 -13.87 -23.55
CA VAL A 309 -40.07 -12.96 -24.67
C VAL A 309 -38.62 -12.49 -24.63
N ASP A 310 -38.05 -12.12 -25.78
CA ASP A 310 -36.72 -11.51 -25.88
C ASP A 310 -35.56 -12.30 -25.23
N VAL A 311 -35.70 -13.62 -25.13
CA VAL A 311 -34.65 -14.55 -24.69
C VAL A 311 -34.21 -15.47 -25.82
N ASP A 312 -32.96 -15.92 -25.76
CA ASP A 312 -32.39 -17.02 -26.56
C ASP A 312 -32.14 -18.25 -25.66
N THR A 313 -31.96 -19.42 -26.26
CA THR A 313 -31.72 -20.67 -25.51
C THR A 313 -30.34 -21.23 -25.82
N THR A 314 -29.56 -21.53 -24.78
CA THR A 314 -28.22 -22.15 -24.87
C THR A 314 -28.26 -23.57 -24.34
N ILE A 315 -27.10 -24.23 -24.18
CA ILE A 315 -27.05 -25.55 -23.54
C ILE A 315 -27.27 -25.47 -22.03
N TRP A 316 -27.07 -24.30 -21.42
CA TRP A 316 -27.21 -24.07 -19.99
C TRP A 316 -28.59 -23.56 -19.61
N GLY A 317 -29.26 -22.82 -20.48
CA GLY A 317 -30.62 -22.38 -20.21
C GLY A 317 -31.05 -21.24 -21.14
N ARG A 318 -31.48 -20.12 -20.56
CA ARG A 318 -31.99 -18.95 -21.28
C ARG A 318 -31.14 -17.72 -21.00
N VAL A 319 -30.81 -16.98 -22.05
CA VAL A 319 -30.05 -15.73 -21.97
C VAL A 319 -30.83 -14.60 -22.64
N PRO A 320 -30.78 -13.36 -22.11
CA PRO A 320 -31.45 -12.23 -22.76
C PRO A 320 -30.88 -11.91 -24.14
N LYS A 321 -31.73 -11.46 -25.08
CA LYS A 321 -31.32 -10.97 -26.42
C LYS A 321 -31.03 -9.48 -26.45
N GLN A 322 -31.58 -8.73 -25.51
CA GLN A 322 -31.37 -7.29 -25.41
C GLN A 322 -30.02 -6.99 -24.76
N GLN A 323 -29.59 -5.73 -24.77
CA GLN A 323 -28.41 -5.31 -24.01
C GLN A 323 -28.87 -4.62 -22.72
N ALA A 324 -28.29 -5.00 -21.58
CA ALA A 324 -28.51 -4.26 -20.34
C ALA A 324 -28.00 -2.82 -20.49
N LEU A 325 -28.88 -1.84 -20.24
CA LEU A 325 -28.51 -0.42 -20.18
C LEU A 325 -28.06 0.01 -18.78
N VAL A 326 -28.61 -0.65 -17.75
CA VAL A 326 -28.34 -0.43 -16.33
C VAL A 326 -28.33 -1.78 -15.62
N ASN A 327 -27.54 -1.90 -14.54
CA ASN A 327 -27.47 -3.13 -13.75
C ASN A 327 -28.40 -3.07 -12.54
N ALA A 328 -29.71 -3.16 -12.77
CA ALA A 328 -30.72 -3.11 -11.73
C ALA A 328 -31.99 -3.87 -12.15
N PHE A 329 -32.66 -4.48 -11.18
CA PHE A 329 -33.96 -5.12 -11.38
C PHE A 329 -35.08 -4.10 -11.69
N ASP A 330 -36.16 -4.61 -12.30
CA ASP A 330 -37.39 -3.85 -12.45
C ASP A 330 -38.03 -3.55 -11.08
N ASN A 331 -38.66 -2.38 -10.95
CA ASN A 331 -39.23 -1.89 -9.68
C ASN A 331 -40.72 -2.21 -9.50
N ASN A 332 -41.35 -2.89 -10.46
CA ASN A 332 -42.74 -3.32 -10.33
C ASN A 332 -42.83 -4.55 -9.41
N THR A 333 -43.84 -4.56 -8.54
CA THR A 333 -44.09 -5.68 -7.61
C THR A 333 -44.32 -6.99 -8.36
N GLY A 334 -43.69 -8.08 -7.90
CA GLY A 334 -43.86 -9.44 -8.41
C GLY A 334 -43.12 -9.77 -9.71
N THR A 335 -42.38 -8.83 -10.32
CA THR A 335 -41.55 -9.11 -11.50
C THR A 335 -40.24 -9.80 -11.14
N ARG A 336 -39.69 -9.49 -9.96
CA ARG A 336 -38.37 -9.97 -9.53
C ARG A 336 -38.30 -11.49 -9.43
N LEU A 337 -39.39 -12.16 -9.06
CA LEU A 337 -39.52 -13.63 -9.03
C LEU A 337 -39.24 -14.31 -10.40
N PHE A 338 -39.36 -13.59 -11.51
CA PHE A 338 -39.08 -14.09 -12.86
C PHE A 338 -37.70 -13.67 -13.39
N GLN A 339 -37.02 -12.75 -12.69
CA GLN A 339 -35.71 -12.24 -13.07
C GLN A 339 -34.59 -12.83 -12.21
N ASP A 340 -34.80 -12.92 -10.89
CA ASP A 340 -33.86 -13.47 -9.90
C ASP A 340 -33.89 -15.02 -9.92
N ILE A 341 -33.46 -15.58 -11.05
CA ILE A 341 -33.50 -17.02 -11.36
C ILE A 341 -32.14 -17.56 -11.82
N GLY A 342 -31.06 -16.97 -11.34
CA GLY A 342 -29.71 -17.49 -11.53
C GLY A 342 -29.08 -17.22 -12.89
N TYR A 343 -27.86 -17.74 -13.06
CA TYR A 343 -27.07 -17.57 -14.29
C TYR A 343 -27.65 -18.34 -15.48
N ASP A 344 -28.41 -19.41 -15.24
CA ASP A 344 -29.00 -20.21 -16.31
C ASP A 344 -30.32 -19.62 -16.85
N GLY A 345 -30.92 -18.65 -16.14
CA GLY A 345 -32.18 -18.01 -16.55
C GLY A 345 -33.38 -18.97 -16.53
N LEU A 346 -33.34 -20.01 -15.70
CA LEU A 346 -34.40 -21.00 -15.52
C LEU A 346 -34.77 -21.05 -14.03
N ASN A 347 -36.06 -21.16 -13.72
CA ASN A 347 -36.46 -21.51 -12.36
C ASN A 347 -36.50 -23.03 -12.19
N ASP A 348 -36.59 -23.54 -10.96
CA ASP A 348 -36.64 -24.99 -10.67
C ASP A 348 -37.66 -25.77 -11.53
N GLU A 349 -38.80 -25.17 -11.88
CA GLU A 349 -39.82 -25.82 -12.72
C GLU A 349 -39.38 -25.95 -14.17
N ASP A 350 -38.84 -24.87 -14.73
CA ASP A 350 -38.28 -24.84 -16.06
C ASP A 350 -37.05 -25.73 -16.17
N GLU A 351 -36.15 -25.71 -15.18
CA GLU A 351 -34.99 -26.59 -15.09
C GLU A 351 -35.37 -28.07 -15.12
N ARG A 352 -36.40 -28.48 -14.36
CA ARG A 352 -36.89 -29.87 -14.37
C ARG A 352 -37.28 -30.30 -15.78
N SER A 353 -37.90 -29.42 -16.55
CA SER A 353 -38.28 -29.72 -17.93
C SER A 353 -37.10 -29.67 -18.90
N PHE A 354 -36.18 -28.72 -18.71
CA PHE A 354 -35.05 -28.47 -19.59
C PHE A 354 -33.97 -29.55 -19.45
N PHE A 355 -33.67 -29.96 -18.22
CA PHE A 355 -32.67 -30.97 -17.89
C PHE A 355 -33.25 -32.37 -17.66
N ASP A 356 -34.52 -32.61 -18.00
CA ASP A 356 -35.17 -33.92 -17.80
C ASP A 356 -34.35 -35.04 -18.45
N GLN A 357 -34.11 -34.95 -19.77
CA GLN A 357 -33.40 -36.00 -20.52
C GLN A 357 -31.90 -36.03 -20.25
N SER A 358 -31.28 -34.86 -20.06
CA SER A 358 -29.83 -34.72 -19.93
C SER A 358 -29.33 -35.03 -18.51
N TYR A 359 -30.19 -34.93 -17.50
CA TYR A 359 -29.85 -35.09 -16.09
C TYR A 359 -30.83 -36.00 -15.31
N LEU A 360 -32.11 -35.61 -15.16
CA LEU A 360 -33.04 -36.29 -14.23
C LEU A 360 -33.34 -37.74 -14.62
N GLN A 361 -33.60 -38.00 -15.90
CA GLN A 361 -33.85 -39.35 -16.41
C GLN A 361 -32.62 -40.25 -16.27
N LYS A 362 -31.40 -39.70 -16.34
CA LYS A 362 -30.18 -40.49 -16.12
C LYS A 362 -30.08 -40.95 -14.67
N ILE A 363 -30.37 -40.07 -13.71
CA ILE A 363 -30.40 -40.42 -12.29
C ILE A 363 -31.51 -41.44 -12.03
N LEU A 364 -32.70 -41.22 -12.59
CA LEU A 364 -33.83 -42.12 -12.47
C LEU A 364 -33.50 -43.53 -12.97
N ASN A 365 -32.86 -43.63 -14.13
CA ASN A 365 -32.46 -44.92 -14.72
C ASN A 365 -31.36 -45.62 -13.91
N MET A 366 -30.46 -44.86 -13.28
CA MET A 366 -29.32 -45.42 -12.54
C MET A 366 -29.67 -45.83 -11.11
N TYR A 367 -30.47 -45.02 -10.40
CA TYR A 367 -30.73 -45.17 -8.96
C TYR A 367 -32.20 -45.27 -8.58
N GLY A 368 -33.13 -44.95 -9.49
CA GLY A 368 -34.57 -44.96 -9.22
C GLY A 368 -35.07 -43.69 -8.52
N SER A 369 -36.40 -43.48 -8.54
CA SER A 369 -37.05 -42.25 -8.04
C SER A 369 -37.05 -42.13 -6.51
N GLY A 370 -36.87 -43.23 -5.79
CA GLY A 370 -36.74 -43.24 -4.34
C GLY A 370 -35.34 -42.92 -3.82
N SER A 371 -34.35 -42.75 -4.70
CA SER A 371 -32.96 -42.48 -4.30
C SER A 371 -32.78 -41.07 -3.73
N GLY A 372 -31.80 -40.89 -2.84
CA GLY A 372 -31.43 -39.57 -2.34
C GLY A 372 -30.96 -38.66 -3.47
N ALA A 373 -30.19 -39.20 -4.41
CA ALA A 373 -29.73 -38.52 -5.61
C ALA A 373 -30.89 -37.93 -6.44
N TYR A 374 -31.93 -38.71 -6.72
CA TYR A 374 -33.08 -38.23 -7.50
C TYR A 374 -33.88 -37.16 -6.76
N ASN A 375 -34.12 -37.33 -5.46
CA ASN A 375 -34.87 -36.35 -4.68
C ASN A 375 -34.14 -35.00 -4.59
N LEU A 376 -32.83 -35.01 -4.36
CA LEU A 376 -32.02 -33.79 -4.35
C LEU A 376 -32.02 -33.11 -5.74
N ALA A 377 -31.80 -33.88 -6.80
CA ALA A 377 -31.79 -33.37 -8.17
C ALA A 377 -33.17 -32.86 -8.65
N PHE A 378 -34.27 -33.47 -8.19
CA PHE A 378 -35.61 -33.05 -8.58
C PHE A 378 -36.04 -31.74 -7.90
N ASN A 379 -35.61 -31.55 -6.65
CA ASN A 379 -35.93 -30.35 -5.88
C ASN A 379 -35.12 -29.14 -6.34
N ASP A 380 -33.88 -29.35 -6.78
CA ASP A 380 -32.94 -28.29 -7.16
C ASP A 380 -32.04 -28.80 -8.31
N PRO A 381 -32.56 -28.90 -9.55
CA PRO A 381 -31.80 -29.48 -10.67
C PRO A 381 -30.48 -28.79 -10.96
N SER A 382 -30.45 -27.45 -11.03
CA SER A 382 -29.22 -26.67 -11.25
C SER A 382 -28.37 -26.55 -9.99
N GLY A 383 -28.91 -26.72 -8.78
CA GLY A 383 -28.11 -26.72 -7.55
C GLY A 383 -27.67 -25.31 -7.11
N ASP A 384 -28.39 -24.28 -7.54
CA ASP A 384 -28.04 -22.87 -7.43
C ASP A 384 -29.04 -22.05 -6.60
N ASN A 385 -30.04 -22.72 -6.02
CA ASN A 385 -30.98 -22.14 -5.08
C ASN A 385 -30.32 -21.45 -3.88
N TYR A 386 -30.74 -20.22 -3.63
CA TYR A 386 -30.34 -19.43 -2.47
C TYR A 386 -31.16 -19.79 -1.22
N HIS A 387 -30.52 -19.70 -0.07
CA HIS A 387 -31.22 -19.60 1.20
C HIS A 387 -30.46 -18.67 2.14
N TYR A 388 -31.18 -17.75 2.78
CA TYR A 388 -30.59 -16.90 3.81
C TYR A 388 -30.13 -17.76 4.99
N PHE A 389 -29.04 -17.39 5.68
CA PHE A 389 -28.52 -18.21 6.79
C PHE A 389 -29.48 -18.30 8.00
N ARG A 390 -30.55 -17.50 8.00
CA ARG A 390 -31.72 -17.63 8.89
C ARG A 390 -32.97 -17.96 8.10
N GLY A 391 -33.93 -18.57 8.78
CA GLY A 391 -35.27 -18.85 8.26
C GLY A 391 -36.05 -19.59 9.31
N THR A 392 -37.37 -19.40 9.36
CA THR A 392 -38.24 -20.11 10.30
C THR A 392 -38.12 -21.63 10.13
N ASP A 393 -37.87 -22.10 8.92
CA ASP A 393 -37.60 -23.51 8.61
C ASP A 393 -36.26 -23.99 9.19
N TYR A 394 -35.18 -23.22 9.03
CA TYR A 394 -33.86 -23.53 9.60
C TYR A 394 -33.87 -23.44 11.13
N ASP A 395 -34.61 -22.50 11.71
CA ASP A 395 -34.70 -22.28 13.14
C ASP A 395 -35.52 -23.38 13.84
N ASN A 396 -36.46 -24.02 13.12
CA ASN A 396 -37.25 -25.15 13.63
C ASN A 396 -36.56 -26.52 13.47
N ASP A 397 -35.51 -26.64 12.64
CA ASP A 397 -34.72 -27.87 12.52
C ASP A 397 -33.59 -27.89 13.56
N ASN A 398 -33.75 -28.74 14.57
CA ASN A 398 -32.78 -28.90 15.66
C ASN A 398 -31.65 -29.91 15.36
N VAL A 399 -31.65 -30.53 14.18
CA VAL A 399 -30.72 -31.60 13.83
C VAL A 399 -29.72 -31.15 12.78
N THR A 400 -30.18 -30.59 11.66
CA THR A 400 -29.29 -30.21 10.54
C THR A 400 -28.79 -28.77 10.69
N PHE A 401 -29.72 -27.85 10.94
CA PHE A 401 -29.46 -26.41 10.98
C PHE A 401 -29.15 -25.89 12.38
N ASN A 402 -28.84 -26.78 13.33
CA ASN A 402 -28.19 -26.43 14.58
C ASN A 402 -26.70 -26.07 14.41
N SER A 403 -26.16 -26.33 13.20
CA SER A 403 -24.79 -26.02 12.77
C SER A 403 -24.78 -24.75 11.93
N VAL A 404 -23.98 -23.76 12.34
CA VAL A 404 -23.81 -22.51 11.59
C VAL A 404 -23.23 -22.78 10.19
N LEU A 405 -22.32 -23.74 10.04
CA LEU A 405 -21.74 -24.09 8.73
C LEU A 405 -22.78 -24.58 7.73
N GLU A 406 -23.75 -25.39 8.19
CA GLU A 406 -24.83 -25.91 7.33
C GLU A 406 -25.75 -24.78 6.85
N ARG A 407 -26.01 -23.78 7.70
CA ARG A 407 -26.83 -22.61 7.35
C ARG A 407 -26.23 -21.78 6.22
N TYR A 408 -24.91 -21.68 6.14
CA TYR A 408 -24.23 -20.93 5.09
C TYR A 408 -24.03 -21.71 3.78
N LYS A 409 -24.32 -23.02 3.72
CA LYS A 409 -24.10 -23.81 2.50
C LYS A 409 -24.88 -23.28 1.28
N LYS A 410 -26.09 -22.75 1.47
CA LYS A 410 -26.93 -22.22 0.38
C LYS A 410 -26.88 -20.69 0.25
N TYR A 411 -26.12 -20.01 1.10
CA TYR A 411 -26.07 -18.54 1.12
C TYR A 411 -25.49 -17.92 -0.16
N ASN A 412 -24.63 -18.66 -0.88
CA ASN A 412 -24.04 -18.21 -2.14
C ASN A 412 -24.81 -18.67 -3.39
N GLY A 413 -26.04 -19.18 -3.23
CA GLY A 413 -26.93 -19.46 -4.37
C GLY A 413 -27.27 -18.18 -5.12
N VAL A 414 -27.60 -18.32 -6.41
CA VAL A 414 -27.91 -17.19 -7.30
C VAL A 414 -29.40 -17.07 -7.55
N GLN A 415 -30.14 -18.18 -7.65
CA GLN A 415 -31.59 -18.14 -7.77
C GLN A 415 -32.24 -17.71 -6.45
N GLY A 416 -32.91 -16.56 -6.47
CA GLY A 416 -33.67 -16.04 -5.34
C GLY A 416 -32.81 -15.33 -4.29
N ASN A 417 -31.62 -14.82 -4.65
CA ASN A 417 -30.69 -14.18 -3.72
C ASN A 417 -30.97 -12.69 -3.47
N SER A 418 -31.89 -12.11 -4.24
CA SER A 418 -32.29 -10.71 -4.22
C SER A 418 -33.79 -10.50 -3.97
N PRO A 419 -34.49 -11.28 -3.13
CA PRO A 419 -35.94 -11.25 -3.02
C PRO A 419 -36.45 -9.86 -2.61
N ALA A 420 -37.59 -9.44 -3.17
CA ALA A 420 -38.25 -8.23 -2.71
C ALA A 420 -38.87 -8.45 -1.33
N THR A 421 -38.90 -7.41 -0.49
CA THR A 421 -39.46 -7.48 0.87
C THR A 421 -40.92 -7.95 0.92
N GLU A 422 -41.66 -7.72 -0.17
CA GLU A 422 -43.07 -8.11 -0.32
C GLU A 422 -43.25 -9.63 -0.52
N ASP A 423 -42.21 -10.30 -1.03
CA ASP A 423 -42.25 -11.70 -1.47
C ASP A 423 -41.76 -12.68 -0.39
N VAL A 424 -41.31 -12.16 0.76
CA VAL A 424 -40.76 -12.94 1.88
C VAL A 424 -41.67 -12.91 3.10
N ASN A 425 -41.88 -14.07 3.70
CA ASN A 425 -42.72 -14.22 4.90
C ASN A 425 -41.95 -14.05 6.22
N GLU A 426 -40.70 -13.59 6.15
CA GLU A 426 -39.85 -13.37 7.31
C GLU A 426 -39.98 -11.93 7.84
N SER A 427 -39.78 -11.77 9.15
CA SER A 427 -39.88 -10.45 9.81
C SER A 427 -38.66 -9.54 9.59
N TYR A 428 -37.66 -10.02 8.86
CA TYR A 428 -36.38 -9.38 8.61
C TYR A 428 -36.00 -9.52 7.14
N ILE A 429 -35.06 -8.69 6.68
CA ILE A 429 -34.54 -8.72 5.31
C ILE A 429 -33.73 -10.00 5.12
N THR A 430 -34.02 -10.73 4.05
CA THR A 430 -33.36 -11.99 3.69
C THR A 430 -32.58 -11.91 2.38
N SER A 431 -32.50 -10.73 1.74
CA SER A 431 -31.70 -10.53 0.54
C SER A 431 -30.20 -10.52 0.86
N ALA A 432 -29.42 -11.20 0.01
CA ALA A 432 -27.96 -11.15 0.05
C ALA A 432 -27.42 -9.98 -0.77
N THR A 433 -28.13 -9.61 -1.84
CA THR A 433 -27.79 -8.50 -2.74
C THR A 433 -29.07 -7.85 -3.27
N ASP A 434 -28.96 -6.60 -3.73
CA ASP A 434 -30.02 -5.90 -4.48
C ASP A 434 -29.68 -5.80 -5.98
N ALA A 435 -28.45 -6.18 -6.36
CA ALA A 435 -27.97 -6.17 -7.72
C ALA A 435 -28.23 -7.52 -8.40
N PRO A 436 -28.65 -7.54 -9.69
CA PRO A 436 -28.83 -8.78 -10.44
C PRO A 436 -27.51 -9.53 -10.63
N ASN A 437 -27.59 -10.85 -10.71
CA ASN A 437 -26.45 -11.69 -11.07
C ASN A 437 -26.14 -11.52 -12.57
N VAL A 438 -24.88 -11.23 -12.89
CA VAL A 438 -24.40 -10.98 -14.26
C VAL A 438 -23.02 -11.60 -14.48
N GLU A 439 -22.79 -12.17 -15.66
CA GLU A 439 -21.47 -12.61 -16.16
C GLU A 439 -20.65 -11.44 -16.71
N ASP A 440 -20.45 -10.42 -15.86
CA ASP A 440 -19.69 -9.18 -16.08
C ASP A 440 -19.26 -8.67 -14.70
N ILE A 441 -18.21 -9.28 -14.17
CA ILE A 441 -17.73 -9.08 -12.80
C ILE A 441 -17.04 -7.72 -12.68
N ASN A 442 -16.42 -7.23 -13.77
CA ASN A 442 -15.72 -5.96 -13.77
C ASN A 442 -16.63 -4.73 -14.09
N PHE A 443 -17.86 -4.97 -14.55
CA PHE A 443 -18.85 -3.97 -14.95
C PHE A 443 -18.46 -3.11 -16.17
N ASP A 444 -17.72 -3.69 -17.13
CA ASP A 444 -17.33 -3.01 -18.37
C ASP A 444 -18.35 -3.15 -19.51
N ASN A 445 -19.46 -3.86 -19.25
CA ASN A 445 -20.55 -4.18 -20.17
C ASN A 445 -20.22 -5.25 -21.21
N THR A 446 -19.02 -5.82 -21.18
CA THR A 446 -18.60 -6.90 -22.08
C THR A 446 -18.47 -8.23 -21.34
N LEU A 447 -18.43 -9.33 -22.08
CA LEU A 447 -18.12 -10.65 -21.52
C LEU A 447 -16.67 -10.97 -21.89
N TRP A 448 -15.82 -11.18 -20.89
CA TRP A 448 -14.45 -11.58 -21.11
C TRP A 448 -14.29 -13.10 -21.10
N GLU A 449 -13.88 -13.69 -22.22
CA GLU A 449 -13.74 -15.16 -22.35
C GLU A 449 -12.29 -15.66 -22.29
N ASP A 450 -11.30 -14.75 -22.42
CA ASP A 450 -9.89 -15.13 -22.48
C ASP A 450 -9.35 -15.53 -21.11
N GLU A 451 -8.52 -16.58 -21.09
CA GLU A 451 -7.81 -17.05 -19.90
C GLU A 451 -6.30 -16.98 -20.11
N ARG A 452 -5.67 -16.01 -19.45
CA ARG A 452 -4.21 -15.87 -19.39
C ARG A 452 -3.82 -15.38 -17.99
N TYR A 453 -3.16 -16.23 -17.22
CA TYR A 453 -2.94 -15.98 -15.80
C TYR A 453 -1.67 -16.63 -15.27
N PHE A 454 -1.17 -16.03 -14.21
CA PHE A 454 -0.16 -16.56 -13.32
C PHE A 454 -0.84 -17.40 -12.24
N GLN A 455 -0.39 -18.63 -12.04
CA GLN A 455 -0.94 -19.55 -11.06
C GLN A 455 0.04 -19.81 -9.92
N TYR A 456 -0.46 -19.73 -8.69
CA TYR A 456 0.27 -20.02 -7.45
C TYR A 456 -0.42 -21.18 -6.74
N LYS A 457 0.38 -22.13 -6.26
CA LYS A 457 -0.11 -23.32 -5.57
C LYS A 457 0.32 -23.31 -4.11
N VAL A 458 -0.65 -23.32 -3.20
CA VAL A 458 -0.46 -23.48 -1.75
C VAL A 458 -0.89 -24.90 -1.35
N SER A 459 0.02 -25.66 -0.75
CA SER A 459 -0.27 -26.99 -0.20
C SER A 459 -0.96 -26.84 1.15
N LEU A 460 -2.18 -27.35 1.28
CA LEU A 460 -2.85 -27.42 2.59
C LEU A 460 -2.77 -28.87 3.08
N ARG A 461 -1.59 -29.28 3.54
CA ARG A 461 -1.34 -30.60 4.14
C ARG A 461 -0.60 -30.41 5.46
N PRO A 462 -0.96 -31.09 6.57
CA PRO A 462 -0.35 -30.84 7.88
C PRO A 462 1.19 -30.90 7.89
N LYS A 463 1.79 -31.79 7.08
CA LYS A 463 3.24 -31.94 6.96
C LYS A 463 3.97 -30.77 6.27
N ASP A 464 3.24 -29.98 5.46
CA ASP A 464 3.80 -28.87 4.68
C ASP A 464 3.57 -27.52 5.40
N MET A 465 2.93 -27.54 6.58
CA MET A 465 2.62 -26.37 7.42
C MET A 465 3.81 -26.00 8.33
N VAL A 466 4.95 -25.68 7.72
CA VAL A 466 6.20 -25.32 8.41
C VAL A 466 6.78 -24.03 7.86
N ILE A 467 7.40 -23.23 8.74
CA ILE A 467 8.04 -21.95 8.37
C ILE A 467 9.13 -22.19 7.30
N GLY A 468 9.19 -21.30 6.31
CA GLY A 468 10.19 -21.32 5.23
C GLY A 468 9.86 -22.26 4.06
N GLN A 469 8.75 -23.00 4.13
CA GLN A 469 8.19 -23.78 3.03
C GLN A 469 6.78 -23.30 2.72
N ASN A 470 6.28 -23.63 1.53
CA ASN A 470 4.87 -23.41 1.18
C ASN A 470 4.39 -21.95 1.36
N PHE A 471 5.30 -20.99 1.17
CA PHE A 471 5.08 -19.55 1.38
C PHE A 471 4.76 -19.13 2.83
N ILE A 472 5.02 -19.97 3.84
CA ILE A 472 4.77 -19.65 5.25
C ILE A 472 5.95 -18.87 5.82
N THR A 473 5.68 -17.65 6.30
CA THR A 473 6.68 -16.75 6.91
C THR A 473 6.66 -16.78 8.43
N ASP A 474 5.49 -16.97 9.04
CA ASP A 474 5.33 -16.99 10.49
C ASP A 474 4.21 -17.95 10.93
N ILE A 475 4.31 -18.45 12.18
CA ILE A 475 3.31 -19.28 12.83
C ILE A 475 3.08 -18.73 14.24
N TYR A 476 1.93 -18.10 14.45
CA TYR A 476 1.52 -17.65 15.77
C TYR A 476 0.64 -18.69 16.45
N THR A 477 1.02 -19.13 17.67
CA THR A 477 0.20 -20.04 18.48
C THR A 477 -0.48 -19.26 19.59
N THR A 478 -1.81 -19.27 19.60
CA THR A 478 -2.60 -18.52 20.58
C THR A 478 -2.49 -19.12 21.98
N LYS A 479 -2.57 -18.26 23.00
CA LYS A 479 -2.57 -18.68 24.40
C LYS A 479 -4.02 -18.77 24.91
N SER A 480 -4.48 -19.99 25.19
CA SER A 480 -5.69 -20.30 25.96
C SER A 480 -6.89 -19.38 25.67
N ILE A 481 -7.51 -19.56 24.51
CA ILE A 481 -8.71 -18.82 24.08
C ILE A 481 -9.93 -19.33 24.84
N ALA A 482 -10.69 -18.43 25.47
CA ALA A 482 -11.95 -18.78 26.10
C ALA A 482 -13.05 -19.00 25.05
N LEU A 483 -13.69 -20.15 25.11
CA LEU A 483 -14.79 -20.54 24.23
C LEU A 483 -16.16 -20.22 24.85
N GLU A 484 -17.20 -20.18 24.02
CA GLU A 484 -18.55 -19.80 24.46
C GLU A 484 -19.20 -20.89 25.35
N ASN A 485 -18.77 -22.14 25.22
CA ASN A 485 -19.15 -23.24 26.10
C ASN A 485 -18.43 -23.24 27.45
N GLY A 486 -17.44 -22.37 27.65
CA GLY A 486 -16.64 -22.24 28.88
C GLY A 486 -15.31 -22.99 28.88
N ASP A 487 -15.01 -23.75 27.82
CA ASP A 487 -13.72 -24.42 27.65
C ASP A 487 -12.64 -23.45 27.15
N TYR A 488 -11.40 -23.93 27.13
CA TYR A 488 -10.27 -23.21 26.55
C TYR A 488 -9.65 -24.00 25.41
N THR A 489 -9.25 -23.31 24.34
CA THR A 489 -8.56 -23.91 23.20
C THR A 489 -7.28 -23.17 22.85
N THR A 490 -6.43 -23.82 22.07
CA THR A 490 -5.24 -23.25 21.46
C THR A 490 -5.27 -23.53 19.98
N VAL A 491 -5.01 -22.52 19.15
CA VAL A 491 -4.98 -22.66 17.69
C VAL A 491 -3.74 -21.99 17.13
N LYS A 492 -3.31 -22.44 15.95
CA LYS A 492 -2.24 -21.82 15.18
C LYS A 492 -2.83 -20.92 14.10
N TRP A 493 -2.18 -19.78 13.89
CA TRP A 493 -2.39 -18.89 12.77
C TRP A 493 -1.13 -18.90 11.91
N TYR A 494 -1.30 -19.21 10.63
CA TYR A 494 -0.22 -19.26 9.65
C TYR A 494 -0.25 -17.99 8.81
N GLN A 495 0.88 -17.28 8.73
CA GLN A 495 1.06 -16.19 7.78
C GLN A 495 1.61 -16.74 6.47
N PHE A 496 0.85 -16.61 5.40
CA PHE A 496 1.28 -16.94 4.04
C PHE A 496 1.61 -15.67 3.29
N LYS A 497 2.75 -15.67 2.61
CA LYS A 497 3.22 -14.54 1.80
C LYS A 497 3.71 -15.03 0.44
N ILE A 498 2.84 -14.93 -0.56
CA ILE A 498 3.08 -15.46 -1.90
C ILE A 498 3.66 -14.34 -2.79
N PRO A 499 4.93 -14.45 -3.24
CA PRO A 499 5.51 -13.47 -4.15
C PRO A 499 4.85 -13.52 -5.53
N VAL A 500 4.29 -12.41 -5.99
CA VAL A 500 3.58 -12.38 -7.29
C VAL A 500 4.53 -12.60 -8.47
N ASN A 501 5.81 -12.31 -8.33
CA ASN A 501 6.77 -12.48 -9.43
C ASN A 501 7.30 -13.91 -9.60
N ASP A 502 6.94 -14.85 -8.71
CA ASP A 502 7.39 -16.26 -8.76
C ASP A 502 6.19 -17.23 -8.91
N PRO A 503 5.52 -17.23 -10.09
CA PRO A 503 4.37 -18.08 -10.32
C PRO A 503 4.79 -19.55 -10.44
N THR A 504 3.99 -20.44 -9.83
CA THR A 504 4.17 -21.89 -9.98
C THR A 504 3.96 -22.34 -11.44
N LYS A 505 3.05 -21.68 -12.16
CA LYS A 505 2.75 -21.95 -13.56
C LYS A 505 2.23 -20.70 -14.26
N ILE A 506 2.56 -20.56 -15.55
CA ILE A 506 2.01 -19.52 -16.43
C ILE A 506 1.08 -20.21 -17.44
N VAL A 507 -0.14 -19.71 -17.60
CA VAL A 507 -1.13 -20.23 -18.54
C VAL A 507 -1.52 -19.11 -19.52
N GLY A 508 -1.54 -19.42 -20.82
CA GLY A 508 -1.77 -18.44 -21.88
C GLY A 508 -0.52 -17.61 -22.23
N ASP A 509 -0.69 -16.58 -23.07
CA ASP A 509 0.38 -15.66 -23.49
C ASP A 509 0.38 -14.38 -22.63
N ILE A 510 0.66 -14.54 -21.33
CA ILE A 510 0.87 -13.43 -20.38
C ILE A 510 2.36 -13.34 -20.03
N LYS A 511 2.92 -12.12 -20.02
CA LYS A 511 4.37 -11.90 -19.91
C LYS A 511 4.78 -10.99 -18.75
N ASP A 512 3.91 -10.07 -18.38
CA ASP A 512 4.17 -9.08 -17.33
C ASP A 512 2.92 -8.85 -16.47
N PHE A 513 3.08 -8.05 -15.43
CA PHE A 513 2.02 -7.77 -14.44
C PHE A 513 1.36 -6.40 -14.67
N LYS A 514 1.39 -5.87 -15.89
CA LYS A 514 0.80 -4.55 -16.20
C LYS A 514 -0.72 -4.58 -16.34
N SER A 515 -1.31 -5.76 -16.53
CA SER A 515 -2.75 -5.94 -16.69
C SER A 515 -3.22 -7.22 -15.99
N ILE A 516 -3.34 -7.15 -14.67
CA ILE A 516 -3.94 -8.17 -13.82
C ILE A 516 -5.36 -7.75 -13.47
N ARG A 517 -6.36 -8.25 -14.20
CA ARG A 517 -7.76 -7.80 -14.06
C ARG A 517 -8.54 -8.57 -13.01
N PHE A 518 -8.22 -9.84 -12.82
CA PHE A 518 -8.98 -10.74 -11.96
C PHE A 518 -8.07 -11.59 -11.08
N ILE A 519 -8.62 -11.99 -9.94
CA ILE A 519 -8.09 -13.05 -9.08
C ILE A 519 -9.13 -14.17 -8.97
N ARG A 520 -8.69 -15.41 -9.10
CA ARG A 520 -9.51 -16.61 -8.83
C ARG A 520 -8.83 -17.48 -7.80
N MET A 521 -9.57 -17.89 -6.78
CA MET A 521 -9.12 -18.77 -5.73
C MET A 521 -9.93 -20.07 -5.78
N PHE A 522 -9.26 -21.23 -5.73
CA PHE A 522 -9.96 -22.51 -5.79
C PHE A 522 -9.24 -23.65 -5.06
N PHE A 523 -10.02 -24.62 -4.59
CA PHE A 523 -9.55 -25.84 -3.95
C PHE A 523 -9.59 -27.01 -4.92
N LYS A 524 -8.62 -27.92 -4.81
CA LYS A 524 -8.59 -29.22 -5.50
C LYS A 524 -7.81 -30.23 -4.67
N ASN A 525 -7.94 -31.52 -4.99
CA ASN A 525 -7.21 -32.62 -4.34
C ASN A 525 -7.59 -32.87 -2.87
N PHE A 526 -8.79 -32.47 -2.44
CA PHE A 526 -9.33 -32.82 -1.12
C PHE A 526 -10.27 -34.03 -1.21
N SER A 527 -10.11 -34.98 -0.29
CA SER A 527 -11.01 -36.13 -0.17
C SER A 527 -12.16 -35.93 0.82
N ARG A 528 -12.04 -34.94 1.71
CA ARG A 528 -12.97 -34.62 2.79
C ARG A 528 -13.16 -33.09 2.89
N PRO A 529 -14.27 -32.61 3.48
CA PRO A 529 -14.53 -31.18 3.63
C PRO A 529 -13.42 -30.42 4.36
N ILE A 530 -13.22 -29.15 4.00
CA ILE A 530 -12.24 -28.28 4.64
C ILE A 530 -12.80 -26.87 4.78
N ILE A 531 -12.60 -26.27 5.95
CA ILE A 531 -12.99 -24.89 6.23
C ILE A 531 -11.71 -24.10 6.50
N THR A 532 -11.37 -23.19 5.58
CA THR A 532 -10.25 -22.26 5.76
C THR A 532 -10.78 -20.90 6.17
N ARG A 533 -10.17 -20.32 7.22
CA ARG A 533 -10.60 -19.06 7.81
C ARG A 533 -9.48 -18.04 7.69
N PHE A 534 -9.72 -16.99 6.91
CA PHE A 534 -8.76 -15.92 6.64
C PHE A 534 -9.05 -14.74 7.57
N ALA A 535 -8.14 -14.46 8.51
CA ALA A 535 -8.20 -13.24 9.32
C ALA A 535 -7.90 -12.00 8.47
N THR A 536 -6.97 -12.14 7.53
CA THR A 536 -6.67 -11.16 6.49
C THR A 536 -6.49 -11.88 5.16
N LEU A 537 -6.72 -11.18 4.05
CA LEU A 537 -6.37 -11.62 2.70
C LEU A 537 -6.16 -10.37 1.86
N GLU A 538 -4.92 -10.06 1.52
CA GLU A 538 -4.54 -8.72 1.05
C GLU A 538 -3.44 -8.79 -0.03
N LEU A 539 -3.47 -7.84 -0.97
CA LEU A 539 -2.34 -7.57 -1.85
C LEU A 539 -1.44 -6.55 -1.18
N VAL A 540 -0.19 -6.92 -0.95
CA VAL A 540 0.80 -6.07 -0.31
C VAL A 540 1.63 -5.38 -1.39
N ARG A 541 1.66 -4.05 -1.32
CA ARG A 541 2.53 -3.22 -2.16
C ARG A 541 3.59 -2.53 -1.32
N GLY A 542 4.80 -2.46 -1.85
CA GLY A 542 5.93 -1.78 -1.21
C GLY A 542 6.13 -0.37 -1.78
N GLU A 543 6.47 0.60 -0.93
CA GLU A 543 6.98 1.90 -1.40
C GLU A 543 8.43 1.80 -1.90
N TRP A 544 9.20 0.90 -1.28
CA TRP A 544 10.57 0.59 -1.65
C TRP A 544 10.60 -0.51 -2.71
N ARG A 545 11.35 -0.27 -3.79
CA ARG A 545 11.43 -1.18 -4.94
C ARG A 545 12.74 -1.95 -4.95
N ARG A 546 12.69 -3.21 -5.35
CA ARG A 546 13.91 -4.01 -5.57
C ARG A 546 14.72 -3.47 -6.74
N TYR A 547 16.01 -3.21 -6.52
CA TYR A 547 16.94 -2.90 -7.59
C TYR A 547 17.35 -4.19 -8.32
N LYS A 548 16.97 -4.31 -9.61
CA LYS A 548 17.14 -5.53 -10.41
C LYS A 548 18.47 -5.61 -11.17
N TYR A 549 19.23 -4.52 -11.22
CA TYR A 549 20.47 -4.47 -11.97
C TYR A 549 21.68 -4.83 -11.10
N ASP A 550 22.78 -5.13 -11.78
CA ASP A 550 24.01 -5.59 -11.16
C ASP A 550 24.65 -4.50 -10.28
N LEU A 551 25.13 -4.93 -9.11
CA LEU A 551 25.88 -4.13 -8.13
C LEU A 551 27.23 -4.78 -7.77
N LEU A 552 27.67 -5.77 -8.56
CA LEU A 552 28.94 -6.48 -8.39
C LEU A 552 30.12 -5.50 -8.37
N SER A 553 31.03 -5.75 -7.44
CA SER A 553 32.31 -5.04 -7.37
C SER A 553 33.19 -5.33 -8.60
N ALA A 554 34.13 -4.44 -8.93
CA ALA A 554 35.06 -4.71 -10.02
C ALA A 554 36.08 -5.81 -9.63
N GLY A 555 36.34 -6.78 -10.51
CA GLY A 555 37.45 -7.74 -10.36
C GLY A 555 37.24 -9.05 -11.14
N GLU A 556 38.20 -9.97 -11.01
CA GLU A 556 38.08 -11.32 -11.57
C GLU A 556 37.08 -12.15 -10.75
N TYR A 557 36.24 -12.89 -11.46
CA TYR A 557 35.24 -13.79 -10.90
C TYR A 557 35.49 -15.19 -11.46
N ILE A 558 35.33 -16.22 -10.63
CA ILE A 558 35.41 -17.60 -11.11
C ILE A 558 34.19 -17.81 -12.02
N PRO A 559 34.36 -18.14 -13.32
CA PRO A 559 33.24 -18.43 -14.19
C PRO A 559 32.62 -19.75 -13.74
N ASN A 560 31.51 -19.65 -13.01
CA ASN A 560 30.63 -20.78 -12.70
C ASN A 560 29.20 -20.32 -13.02
N ASP A 561 28.43 -21.20 -13.67
CA ASP A 561 27.04 -20.96 -14.10
C ASP A 561 26.06 -20.64 -12.95
N ASP A 562 26.49 -20.76 -11.68
CA ASP A 562 25.67 -20.56 -10.48
C ASP A 562 25.72 -19.14 -9.88
N GLN A 563 26.37 -18.16 -10.53
CA GLN A 563 26.43 -16.76 -10.03
C GLN A 563 25.08 -16.02 -9.96
N TRP A 564 23.96 -16.67 -10.31
CA TRP A 564 22.63 -16.05 -10.38
C TRP A 564 21.64 -16.53 -9.31
N GLY A 565 22.09 -17.28 -8.29
CA GLY A 565 21.20 -17.90 -7.29
C GLY A 565 20.75 -17.05 -6.10
N ALA A 566 21.35 -15.87 -5.86
CA ALA A 566 21.06 -15.10 -4.65
C ALA A 566 19.62 -14.59 -4.61
N LYS A 567 18.84 -15.03 -3.61
CA LYS A 567 17.46 -14.56 -3.41
C LYS A 567 17.47 -13.30 -2.56
N PHE A 568 16.69 -12.32 -2.96
CA PHE A 568 16.54 -11.06 -2.24
C PHE A 568 15.06 -10.75 -2.08
N GLU A 569 14.63 -10.47 -0.86
CA GLU A 569 13.25 -10.17 -0.52
C GLU A 569 13.19 -8.84 0.25
N ILE A 570 12.18 -8.02 -0.06
CA ILE A 570 11.84 -6.85 0.76
C ILE A 570 10.56 -7.20 1.53
N SER A 571 10.58 -6.97 2.82
CA SER A 571 9.41 -7.19 3.69
C SER A 571 9.36 -6.14 4.78
N THR A 572 8.40 -6.25 5.68
CA THR A 572 8.38 -5.43 6.89
C THR A 572 8.24 -6.31 8.11
N VAL A 573 8.71 -5.80 9.23
CA VAL A 573 8.46 -6.35 10.57
C VAL A 573 7.87 -5.25 11.41
N ASN A 574 6.84 -5.57 12.17
CA ASN A 574 6.15 -4.58 12.98
C ASN A 574 5.84 -5.09 14.39
N VAL A 575 5.56 -4.15 15.30
CA VAL A 575 5.33 -4.47 16.72
C VAL A 575 4.00 -5.20 16.94
N GLU A 576 2.99 -4.95 16.12
CA GLU A 576 1.63 -5.52 16.28
C GLU A 576 1.56 -7.01 15.90
N GLU A 577 2.26 -7.41 14.84
CA GLU A 577 2.23 -8.73 14.23
C GLU A 577 3.49 -9.56 14.56
N ASN A 578 4.68 -8.94 14.56
CA ASN A 578 5.96 -9.64 14.66
C ASN A 578 6.65 -9.49 16.03
N GLY A 579 5.97 -8.93 17.04
CA GLY A 579 6.51 -8.82 18.41
C GLY A 579 6.78 -10.16 19.11
N SER A 580 6.30 -11.28 18.56
CA SER A 580 6.60 -12.65 19.02
C SER A 580 7.38 -13.50 18.02
N LYS A 581 7.90 -12.90 16.94
CA LYS A 581 8.71 -13.58 15.92
C LYS A 581 9.89 -14.34 16.53
N GLN A 582 10.31 -15.41 15.87
CA GLN A 582 11.53 -16.16 16.15
C GLN A 582 12.48 -16.08 14.93
N PRO A 583 13.81 -16.06 15.13
CA PRO A 583 14.54 -16.19 16.40
C PRO A 583 14.58 -14.89 17.23
N ILE A 584 14.49 -13.73 16.59
CA ILE A 584 14.47 -12.41 17.24
C ILE A 584 13.07 -11.80 17.11
N PRO A 585 12.44 -11.39 18.24
CA PRO A 585 11.20 -10.65 18.20
C PRO A 585 11.46 -9.21 17.77
N TYR A 586 10.51 -8.60 17.07
CA TYR A 586 10.61 -7.19 16.76
C TYR A 586 10.36 -6.33 18.01
N VAL A 587 11.28 -5.41 18.29
CA VAL A 587 11.17 -4.43 19.37
C VAL A 587 11.49 -3.05 18.82
N ILE A 588 10.82 -2.03 19.35
CA ILE A 588 10.96 -0.64 18.91
C ILE A 588 12.41 -0.18 19.20
N PRO A 589 13.06 0.54 18.26
CA PRO A 589 14.41 1.06 18.48
C PRO A 589 14.54 1.93 19.75
N PRO A 590 15.68 1.88 20.46
CA PRO A 590 15.88 2.69 21.66
C PRO A 590 15.72 4.19 21.39
N GLY A 591 14.91 4.86 22.24
CA GLY A 591 14.64 6.30 22.16
C GLY A 591 13.51 6.69 21.19
N ILE A 592 12.85 5.72 20.57
CA ILE A 592 11.66 5.92 19.73
C ILE A 592 10.41 5.53 20.53
N GLU A 593 9.35 6.33 20.38
CA GLU A 593 8.05 6.07 20.98
C GLU A 593 7.00 5.84 19.89
N ARG A 594 6.05 4.93 20.13
CA ARG A 594 4.90 4.73 19.23
C ARG A 594 4.08 6.01 19.15
N GLU A 595 3.67 6.38 17.94
CA GLU A 595 2.77 7.50 17.75
C GLU A 595 1.42 7.25 18.43
N ILE A 596 0.78 8.33 18.89
CA ILE A 596 -0.52 8.28 19.55
C ILE A 596 -1.56 8.85 18.60
N ASN A 597 -2.67 8.12 18.42
CA ASN A 597 -3.82 8.62 17.70
C ASN A 597 -4.66 9.53 18.61
N TYR A 598 -4.54 10.84 18.42
CA TYR A 598 -5.34 11.86 19.12
C TYR A 598 -6.77 12.04 18.56
N GLY A 599 -7.10 11.39 17.45
CA GLY A 599 -8.41 11.50 16.80
C GLY A 599 -9.50 10.66 17.47
N SER A 600 -9.13 9.72 18.34
CA SER A 600 -10.07 8.87 19.06
C SER A 600 -10.33 9.38 20.48
N THR A 601 -11.44 8.97 21.11
CA THR A 601 -11.81 9.40 22.47
C THR A 601 -10.81 8.94 23.54
N ASN A 602 -9.97 7.95 23.22
CA ASN A 602 -8.85 7.50 24.03
C ASN A 602 -7.53 7.61 23.25
N ASN A 603 -6.42 7.74 23.95
CA ASN A 603 -5.09 7.71 23.34
C ASN A 603 -4.72 6.26 23.03
N THR A 604 -4.84 5.82 21.77
CA THR A 604 -4.35 4.53 21.29
C THR A 604 -3.02 4.70 20.58
N ARG A 605 -2.10 3.75 20.75
CA ARG A 605 -0.83 3.75 20.03
C ARG A 605 -0.99 3.19 18.62
N LEU A 606 -0.38 3.85 17.64
CA LEU A 606 -0.30 3.38 16.26
C LEU A 606 0.76 2.30 16.12
N ASN A 607 0.71 1.54 15.02
CA ASN A 607 1.73 0.54 14.70
C ASN A 607 3.13 1.20 14.59
N GLU A 608 4.17 0.39 14.75
CA GLU A 608 5.55 0.79 14.52
C GLU A 608 6.25 -0.32 13.73
N GLN A 609 6.91 0.05 12.63
CA GLN A 609 7.35 -0.88 11.60
C GLN A 609 8.74 -0.54 11.03
N ALA A 610 9.52 -1.58 10.75
CA ALA A 610 10.80 -1.48 10.03
C ALA A 610 10.75 -2.20 8.68
N MET A 611 11.58 -1.74 7.73
CA MET A 611 11.80 -2.45 6.46
C MET A 611 12.85 -3.55 6.64
N VAL A 612 12.59 -4.72 6.06
CA VAL A 612 13.46 -5.89 6.07
C VAL A 612 14.06 -6.12 4.70
N LEU A 613 15.38 -6.26 4.67
CA LEU A 613 16.17 -6.71 3.53
C LEU A 613 16.64 -8.13 3.82
N ARG A 614 15.93 -9.13 3.31
CA ARG A 614 16.30 -10.54 3.49
C ARG A 614 17.09 -11.01 2.28
N VAL A 615 18.28 -11.56 2.52
CA VAL A 615 19.15 -12.06 1.46
C VAL A 615 19.60 -13.48 1.75
N GLN A 616 19.55 -14.32 0.72
CA GLN A 616 19.98 -15.71 0.77
C GLN A 616 21.06 -15.95 -0.30
N ASP A 617 22.14 -16.61 0.11
CA ASP A 617 23.25 -17.03 -0.75
C ASP A 617 23.90 -15.86 -1.53
N LEU A 618 24.11 -14.71 -0.87
CA LEU A 618 24.75 -13.54 -1.46
C LEU A 618 26.24 -13.82 -1.71
N VAL A 619 26.61 -13.88 -2.98
CA VAL A 619 27.97 -14.25 -3.42
C VAL A 619 29.00 -13.18 -3.04
N ASP A 620 30.24 -13.60 -2.84
CA ASP A 620 31.41 -12.73 -2.58
C ASP A 620 31.53 -11.59 -3.60
N GLY A 621 31.54 -10.35 -3.09
CA GLY A 621 31.62 -9.13 -3.89
C GLY A 621 30.32 -8.66 -4.54
N ASP A 622 29.18 -9.32 -4.27
CA ASP A 622 27.85 -8.95 -4.75
C ASP A 622 27.07 -8.11 -3.72
N ALA A 623 26.08 -7.37 -4.21
CA ALA A 623 25.17 -6.57 -3.39
C ALA A 623 23.74 -6.63 -3.93
N ARG A 624 22.78 -6.48 -3.02
CA ARG A 624 21.35 -6.36 -3.33
C ARG A 624 20.78 -5.17 -2.58
N ALA A 625 19.86 -4.45 -3.22
CA ALA A 625 19.37 -3.20 -2.68
C ALA A 625 17.89 -2.96 -2.98
N ALA A 626 17.28 -2.18 -2.08
CA ALA A 626 15.99 -1.55 -2.26
C ALA A 626 16.20 -0.07 -2.57
N TYR A 627 15.31 0.55 -3.35
CA TYR A 627 15.37 1.96 -3.66
C TYR A 627 14.02 2.65 -3.61
N LYS A 628 14.06 3.95 -3.31
CA LYS A 628 12.93 4.86 -3.35
C LYS A 628 13.33 6.11 -4.12
N THR A 629 12.43 6.56 -4.99
CA THR A 629 12.59 7.83 -5.70
C THR A 629 12.03 8.97 -4.85
N SER A 630 12.73 10.09 -4.80
CA SER A 630 12.32 11.27 -4.02
C SER A 630 12.67 12.56 -4.78
N SER A 631 12.50 13.71 -4.13
CA SER A 631 12.93 15.02 -4.63
C SER A 631 13.25 15.92 -3.43
N PHE A 632 14.11 15.41 -2.55
CA PHE A 632 14.40 16.06 -1.27
C PHE A 632 15.65 16.93 -1.33
N ASP A 633 15.64 18.02 -0.57
CA ASP A 633 16.78 18.91 -0.35
C ASP A 633 17.28 18.72 1.08
N PHE A 634 18.49 18.17 1.22
CA PHE A 634 19.10 17.84 2.51
C PHE A 634 20.03 18.95 3.04
N ARG A 635 20.24 20.05 2.29
CA ARG A 635 21.24 21.08 2.64
C ARG A 635 20.96 21.82 3.94
N GLN A 636 19.70 21.84 4.39
CA GLN A 636 19.31 22.53 5.63
C GLN A 636 19.43 21.63 6.87
N TYR A 637 20.08 20.48 6.74
CA TYR A 637 20.29 19.48 7.78
C TYR A 637 21.77 19.10 7.83
N LYS A 638 22.27 18.80 9.03
CA LYS A 638 23.69 18.42 9.20
C LYS A 638 23.89 16.92 9.26
N ARG A 639 22.91 16.19 9.80
CA ARG A 639 23.06 14.76 10.05
C ARG A 639 21.94 13.93 9.45
N LEU A 640 22.30 12.80 8.86
CA LEU A 640 21.37 11.74 8.47
C LEU A 640 21.55 10.54 9.41
N LYS A 641 20.44 10.07 9.99
CA LYS A 641 20.42 8.99 10.98
C LYS A 641 19.47 7.87 10.55
N MET A 642 19.83 6.62 10.82
CA MET A 642 18.98 5.44 10.57
C MET A 642 19.42 4.29 11.49
N PHE A 643 18.47 3.54 12.04
CA PHE A 643 18.77 2.33 12.80
C PHE A 643 18.92 1.13 11.87
N VAL A 644 19.83 0.23 12.22
CA VAL A 644 20.00 -1.04 11.51
C VAL A 644 20.16 -2.19 12.50
N HIS A 645 19.42 -3.27 12.24
CA HIS A 645 19.54 -4.57 12.87
C HIS A 645 20.04 -5.57 11.83
N ALA A 646 20.80 -6.58 12.27
CA ALA A 646 21.18 -7.71 11.45
C ALA A 646 21.08 -9.00 12.26
N GLU A 647 20.48 -10.04 11.68
CA GLU A 647 20.38 -11.39 12.23
C GLU A 647 20.77 -12.44 11.19
N ASP A 648 21.29 -13.56 11.69
CA ASP A 648 21.61 -14.72 10.87
C ASP A 648 20.33 -15.46 10.46
N MET A 649 20.22 -15.80 9.18
CA MET A 649 19.06 -16.54 8.67
C MET A 649 19.03 -18.00 9.15
N TYR A 650 20.20 -18.60 9.39
CA TYR A 650 20.35 -19.98 9.86
C TYR A 650 21.35 -20.07 11.01
N GLU A 651 20.95 -20.69 12.13
CA GLU A 651 21.83 -20.91 13.30
C GLU A 651 23.10 -21.70 12.96
N SER A 652 23.04 -22.57 11.94
CA SER A 652 24.17 -23.38 11.49
C SER A 652 25.20 -22.61 10.65
N GLN A 653 24.89 -21.39 10.21
CA GLN A 653 25.72 -20.55 9.35
C GLN A 653 25.83 -19.12 9.93
N PRO A 654 26.42 -18.95 11.13
CA PRO A 654 26.54 -17.63 11.74
C PRO A 654 27.52 -16.75 10.96
N ASN A 655 27.18 -15.48 10.79
CA ASN A 655 28.05 -14.47 10.20
C ASN A 655 28.84 -13.73 11.29
N ASN A 656 30.08 -13.36 10.99
CA ASN A 656 30.91 -12.58 11.91
C ASN A 656 30.78 -11.07 11.64
N TYR A 657 31.29 -10.27 12.60
CA TYR A 657 31.39 -8.83 12.42
C TYR A 657 32.15 -8.48 11.12
N GLY A 658 31.52 -7.69 10.26
CA GLY A 658 32.10 -7.23 9.00
C GLY A 658 32.05 -8.23 7.85
N ASP A 659 31.50 -9.44 8.04
CA ASP A 659 31.25 -10.38 6.93
C ASP A 659 30.22 -9.83 5.95
N MET A 660 29.34 -8.94 6.41
CA MET A 660 28.38 -8.21 5.59
C MET A 660 28.41 -6.73 5.94
N THR A 661 28.14 -5.90 4.95
CA THR A 661 27.99 -4.45 5.12
C THR A 661 26.59 -4.02 4.69
N VAL A 662 26.08 -2.96 5.30
CA VAL A 662 24.90 -2.24 4.82
C VAL A 662 25.36 -0.87 4.31
N PHE A 663 24.75 -0.41 3.22
CA PHE A 663 25.07 0.87 2.64
C PHE A 663 23.82 1.67 2.31
N ILE A 664 23.94 2.99 2.38
CA ILE A 664 22.96 3.94 1.86
C ILE A 664 23.60 4.75 0.73
N ARG A 665 22.90 4.84 -0.40
CA ARG A 665 23.25 5.67 -1.55
C ARG A 665 22.27 6.82 -1.71
N LEU A 666 22.80 8.01 -1.91
CA LEU A 666 22.05 9.26 -2.09
C LEU A 666 22.57 9.98 -3.34
N GLY A 667 21.67 10.36 -4.24
CA GLY A 667 22.10 11.10 -5.44
C GLY A 667 20.98 11.38 -6.44
N SER A 668 21.38 11.81 -7.63
CA SER A 668 20.46 12.04 -8.75
C SER A 668 20.14 10.76 -9.52
N ASP A 669 20.99 9.74 -9.40
CA ASP A 669 20.79 8.40 -9.96
C ASP A 669 21.45 7.31 -9.08
N PHE A 670 21.34 6.04 -9.50
CA PHE A 670 21.81 4.87 -8.74
C PHE A 670 23.26 4.44 -9.03
N THR A 671 23.87 4.89 -10.15
CA THR A 671 25.08 4.26 -10.71
C THR A 671 26.16 5.22 -11.17
N GLN A 672 25.82 6.44 -11.57
CA GLN A 672 26.75 7.42 -12.13
C GLN A 672 26.95 8.62 -11.23
N ASN A 673 25.97 9.03 -10.43
CA ASN A 673 26.01 10.24 -9.61
C ASN A 673 25.42 9.97 -8.23
N TYR A 674 26.26 9.45 -7.32
CA TYR A 674 25.85 9.16 -5.96
C TYR A 674 26.97 9.36 -4.91
N TYR A 675 26.52 9.65 -3.70
CA TYR A 675 27.26 9.43 -2.47
C TYR A 675 26.85 8.07 -1.90
N GLU A 676 27.80 7.25 -1.47
CA GLU A 676 27.55 5.99 -0.74
C GLU A 676 28.21 6.07 0.64
N TYR A 677 27.46 5.76 1.69
CA TYR A 677 28.00 5.53 3.03
C TYR A 677 27.74 4.08 3.41
N GLU A 678 28.79 3.36 3.79
CA GLU A 678 28.80 1.92 4.02
C GLU A 678 29.36 1.60 5.42
N ILE A 679 28.65 0.76 6.17
CA ILE A 679 29.03 0.35 7.53
C ILE A 679 29.11 -1.18 7.63
N PRO A 680 30.11 -1.73 8.35
CA PRO A 680 30.19 -3.17 8.65
C PRO A 680 29.19 -3.57 9.73
N LEU A 681 28.46 -4.65 9.49
CA LEU A 681 27.39 -5.13 10.37
C LEU A 681 27.92 -5.97 11.54
N THR A 682 27.26 -5.81 12.68
CA THR A 682 27.33 -6.69 13.85
C THR A 682 26.04 -7.50 13.92
N PHE A 683 26.15 -8.81 14.03
CA PHE A 683 25.00 -9.72 14.05
C PHE A 683 24.49 -9.96 15.47
N THR A 684 23.16 -9.93 15.62
CA THR A 684 22.47 -10.16 16.89
C THR A 684 22.37 -11.66 17.15
N LEU A 685 22.66 -12.08 18.39
CA LEU A 685 22.58 -13.48 18.78
C LEU A 685 21.13 -13.95 18.87
N TRP A 686 20.86 -15.17 18.39
CA TRP A 686 19.53 -15.77 18.43
C TRP A 686 18.94 -15.82 19.84
N GLY A 687 17.65 -15.50 19.97
CA GLY A 687 16.94 -15.46 21.25
C GLY A 687 17.13 -14.18 22.07
N THR A 688 17.92 -13.21 21.60
CA THR A 688 18.00 -11.88 22.20
C THR A 688 16.64 -11.17 22.16
N LYS A 689 16.32 -10.46 23.24
CA LYS A 689 15.06 -9.70 23.42
C LYS A 689 15.28 -8.25 23.86
N ASN A 690 16.53 -7.87 24.12
CA ASN A 690 16.90 -6.55 24.60
C ASN A 690 16.98 -5.59 23.40
N ASP A 691 16.39 -4.41 23.52
CA ASP A 691 16.30 -3.41 22.45
C ASP A 691 17.67 -2.84 22.05
N GLU A 692 18.55 -2.56 23.00
CA GLU A 692 19.91 -2.08 22.72
C GLU A 692 20.81 -3.12 22.03
N GLU A 693 20.53 -4.41 22.23
CA GLU A 693 21.26 -5.50 21.57
C GLU A 693 20.70 -5.82 20.19
N ILE A 694 19.39 -5.69 20.00
CA ILE A 694 18.72 -5.82 18.70
C ILE A 694 19.08 -4.64 17.80
N TRP A 695 19.16 -3.42 18.35
CA TRP A 695 19.52 -2.20 17.62
C TRP A 695 20.87 -1.64 18.08
N PRO A 696 21.97 -2.38 17.85
CA PRO A 696 23.27 -2.04 18.40
C PRO A 696 23.77 -0.71 17.84
N GLU A 697 24.36 0.11 18.71
CA GLU A 697 24.94 1.41 18.31
C GLU A 697 25.96 1.26 17.18
N ALA A 698 26.70 0.14 17.16
CA ALA A 698 27.69 -0.17 16.14
C ALA A 698 27.13 -0.27 14.71
N ASN A 699 25.83 -0.51 14.55
CA ASN A 699 25.13 -0.62 13.26
C ASN A 699 24.32 0.64 12.93
N ARG A 700 24.31 1.68 13.76
CA ARG A 700 23.55 2.90 13.49
C ARG A 700 24.25 3.74 12.43
N PHE A 701 23.49 4.24 11.46
CA PHE A 701 23.95 5.35 10.63
C PHE A 701 23.83 6.65 11.41
N ASP A 702 24.93 7.38 11.48
CA ASP A 702 25.01 8.77 11.96
C ASP A 702 26.00 9.50 11.05
N ILE A 703 25.47 10.01 9.94
CA ILE A 703 26.25 10.54 8.83
C ILE A 703 26.30 12.06 8.92
N ASP A 704 27.51 12.60 9.00
CA ASP A 704 27.75 14.03 8.82
C ASP A 704 27.71 14.38 7.31
N LEU A 705 26.68 15.12 6.90
CA LEU A 705 26.45 15.50 5.51
C LEU A 705 27.52 16.49 5.00
N GLU A 706 28.06 17.34 5.88
CA GLU A 706 29.14 18.28 5.52
C GLU A 706 30.42 17.51 5.20
N ASN A 707 30.70 16.45 5.97
CA ASN A 707 31.85 15.58 5.71
C ASN A 707 31.77 14.91 4.32
N ILE A 708 30.59 14.43 3.91
CA ILE A 708 30.38 13.83 2.58
C ILE A 708 30.68 14.85 1.45
N VAL A 709 30.19 16.09 1.60
CA VAL A 709 30.45 17.16 0.63
C VAL A 709 31.95 17.51 0.59
N SER A 710 32.61 17.56 1.75
CA SER A 710 34.05 17.84 1.83
C SER A 710 34.90 16.81 1.09
N ILE A 711 34.52 15.53 1.11
CA ILE A 711 35.21 14.44 0.39
C ILE A 711 35.08 14.62 -1.12
N LYS A 712 33.91 15.05 -1.61
CA LYS A 712 33.73 15.41 -3.03
C LYS A 712 34.60 16.60 -3.42
N GLN A 713 34.70 17.63 -2.58
CA GLN A 713 35.59 18.77 -2.81
C GLN A 713 37.05 18.32 -2.88
N GLN A 714 37.50 17.46 -1.96
CA GLN A 714 38.85 16.90 -1.96
C GLN A 714 39.12 16.10 -3.25
N ARG A 715 38.19 15.24 -3.66
CA ARG A 715 38.27 14.53 -4.94
C ARG A 715 38.41 15.50 -6.12
N ASN A 716 37.63 16.58 -6.15
CA ASN A 716 37.68 17.57 -7.22
C ASN A 716 39.05 18.27 -7.28
N VAL A 717 39.65 18.57 -6.12
CA VAL A 717 41.03 19.08 -6.03
C VAL A 717 42.02 18.06 -6.60
N ASP A 718 41.88 16.78 -6.22
CA ASP A 718 42.76 15.70 -6.68
C ASP A 718 42.64 15.43 -8.19
N LEU A 719 41.43 15.55 -8.74
CA LEU A 719 41.15 15.47 -10.17
C LEU A 719 41.88 16.58 -10.94
N VAL A 720 41.83 17.82 -10.45
CA VAL A 720 42.55 18.95 -11.06
C VAL A 720 44.07 18.74 -10.95
N ALA A 721 44.54 18.16 -9.85
CA ALA A 721 45.94 17.79 -9.65
C ALA A 721 46.39 16.58 -10.50
N SER A 722 45.48 15.94 -11.25
CA SER A 722 45.75 14.77 -12.09
C SER A 722 46.39 13.59 -11.34
N LEU A 723 45.96 13.35 -10.09
CA LEU A 723 46.40 12.20 -9.30
C LEU A 723 45.97 10.87 -9.96
N ALA A 724 46.87 9.90 -10.00
CA ALA A 724 46.60 8.60 -10.60
C ALA A 724 45.50 7.85 -9.82
N GLY A 725 44.54 7.27 -10.55
CA GLY A 725 43.43 6.50 -9.96
C GLY A 725 42.19 7.32 -9.58
N VAL A 726 42.24 8.65 -9.71
CA VAL A 726 41.08 9.52 -9.47
C VAL A 726 40.33 9.77 -10.78
N SER A 727 39.03 9.50 -10.80
CA SER A 727 38.13 9.70 -11.95
C SER A 727 36.73 10.07 -11.48
N MET A 728 35.92 10.65 -12.37
CA MET A 728 34.48 10.85 -12.13
C MET A 728 33.69 9.55 -12.19
N THR A 729 34.19 8.54 -12.90
CA THR A 729 33.49 7.26 -13.12
C THR A 729 33.96 6.14 -12.19
N ILE A 730 35.05 6.37 -11.45
CA ILE A 730 35.59 5.40 -10.49
C ILE A 730 35.25 5.92 -9.09
N PRO A 731 34.73 5.08 -8.18
CA PRO A 731 34.47 5.50 -6.80
C PRO A 731 35.70 6.07 -6.12
N TYR A 732 35.60 7.34 -5.70
CA TYR A 732 36.59 7.95 -4.81
C TYR A 732 36.25 7.58 -3.37
N ILE A 733 37.14 6.83 -2.72
CA ILE A 733 36.88 6.23 -1.40
C ILE A 733 37.63 6.99 -0.31
N ALA A 734 36.90 7.37 0.74
CA ALA A 734 37.42 7.88 2.00
C ALA A 734 36.87 7.06 3.17
N TYR A 735 37.47 7.19 4.35
CA TYR A 735 37.05 6.46 5.54
C TYR A 735 36.70 7.43 6.67
N ASP A 736 35.60 7.11 7.36
CA ASP A 736 35.15 7.76 8.58
C ASP A 736 35.20 6.74 9.71
N GLY A 737 36.35 6.70 10.40
CA GLY A 737 36.68 5.62 11.33
C GLY A 737 36.71 4.25 10.64
N LYS A 738 35.73 3.41 10.96
CA LYS A 738 35.54 2.07 10.36
C LYS A 738 34.59 2.06 9.15
N ASN A 739 33.89 3.17 8.92
CA ASN A 739 32.88 3.29 7.88
C ASN A 739 33.52 3.80 6.60
N LYS A 740 32.94 3.46 5.46
CA LYS A 740 33.47 3.77 4.14
C LYS A 740 32.54 4.74 3.42
N ILE A 741 33.11 5.82 2.89
CA ILE A 741 32.42 6.84 2.11
C ILE A 741 32.92 6.76 0.67
N SER A 742 32.00 6.68 -0.29
CA SER A 742 32.34 6.65 -1.72
C SER A 742 31.61 7.75 -2.47
N VAL A 743 32.31 8.41 -3.40
CA VAL A 743 31.74 9.45 -4.27
C VAL A 743 31.96 9.10 -5.74
N VAL A 744 30.88 9.02 -6.53
CA VAL A 744 30.91 8.78 -7.98
C VAL A 744 30.15 9.90 -8.69
N GLY A 745 30.72 10.44 -9.77
CA GLY A 745 30.11 11.49 -10.59
C GLY A 745 30.02 12.85 -9.89
N SER A 746 28.97 13.60 -10.20
CA SER A 746 28.65 14.87 -9.53
C SER A 746 27.31 14.75 -8.80
N PRO A 747 27.22 13.96 -7.72
CA PRO A 747 26.00 13.86 -6.92
C PRO A 747 25.71 15.19 -6.24
N SER A 748 24.46 15.42 -5.85
CA SER A 748 24.09 16.62 -5.09
C SER A 748 23.09 16.32 -3.98
N LEU A 749 23.29 16.94 -2.82
CA LEU A 749 22.35 16.92 -1.70
C LEU A 749 21.18 17.92 -1.85
N SER A 750 21.21 18.80 -2.87
CA SER A 750 20.13 19.77 -3.10
C SER A 750 18.88 19.16 -3.73
N ASP A 751 19.05 18.07 -4.47
CA ASP A 751 17.99 17.36 -5.21
C ASP A 751 18.32 15.86 -5.19
N VAL A 752 18.14 15.26 -4.02
CA VAL A 752 18.28 13.81 -3.84
C VAL A 752 17.06 13.15 -4.46
N ARG A 753 17.26 12.58 -5.65
CA ARG A 753 16.20 11.90 -6.42
C ARG A 753 16.12 10.41 -6.16
N SER A 754 17.22 9.84 -5.72
CA SER A 754 17.42 8.42 -5.54
C SER A 754 17.99 8.19 -4.14
N ILE A 755 17.24 7.42 -3.35
CA ILE A 755 17.70 6.86 -2.08
C ILE A 755 17.70 5.34 -2.26
N MET A 756 18.85 4.72 -2.04
CA MET A 756 19.00 3.27 -2.14
C MET A 756 19.63 2.74 -0.85
N ILE A 757 19.04 1.71 -0.28
CA ILE A 757 19.56 1.01 0.90
C ILE A 757 19.83 -0.43 0.47
N GLY A 758 21.05 -0.90 0.70
CA GLY A 758 21.46 -2.22 0.27
C GLY A 758 22.37 -2.93 1.23
N VAL A 759 22.47 -4.24 1.00
CA VAL A 759 23.30 -5.17 1.76
C VAL A 759 24.33 -5.74 0.80
N ARG A 760 25.57 -5.84 1.25
CA ARG A 760 26.71 -6.28 0.44
C ARG A 760 27.51 -7.34 1.19
N ASN A 761 27.96 -8.34 0.44
CA ASN A 761 29.02 -9.25 0.86
C ASN A 761 30.34 -8.67 0.31
N PRO A 762 31.19 -8.03 1.15
CA PRO A 762 32.42 -7.41 0.68
C PRO A 762 33.29 -8.40 -0.07
N LYS A 763 34.01 -7.94 -1.11
CA LYS A 763 34.84 -8.84 -1.92
C LYS A 763 36.12 -9.22 -1.20
N ARG A 764 36.45 -10.52 -1.18
CA ARG A 764 37.72 -11.03 -0.68
C ARG A 764 38.90 -10.47 -1.48
N GLN A 765 39.72 -9.64 -0.83
CA GLN A 765 40.83 -8.93 -1.49
C GLN A 765 42.11 -9.78 -1.63
N SER A 766 42.36 -10.73 -0.71
CA SER A 766 43.55 -11.58 -0.77
C SER A 766 43.37 -12.87 0.02
N ILE A 767 44.27 -13.84 -0.16
CA ILE A 767 44.27 -15.09 0.63
C ILE A 767 44.43 -14.80 2.14
N GLN A 768 45.05 -13.67 2.51
CA GLN A 768 45.31 -13.26 3.89
C GLN A 768 44.23 -12.33 4.47
N SER A 769 43.16 -12.00 3.74
CA SER A 769 42.06 -11.22 4.30
C SER A 769 41.32 -12.00 5.38
N ILE A 770 40.68 -11.27 6.31
CA ILE A 770 39.80 -11.84 7.34
C ILE A 770 38.55 -12.48 6.71
N ASP A 771 38.10 -11.90 5.60
CA ASP A 771 37.00 -12.38 4.79
C ASP A 771 37.28 -13.78 4.20
N ASP A 772 36.31 -14.69 4.37
CA ASP A 772 36.37 -16.08 3.95
C ASP A 772 36.05 -16.27 2.46
N GLY A 773 35.40 -15.29 1.82
CA GLY A 773 34.96 -15.34 0.42
C GLY A 773 33.80 -16.32 0.18
N ASN A 774 33.05 -16.68 1.24
CA ASN A 774 31.89 -17.56 1.12
C ASN A 774 30.59 -16.76 0.88
N PRO A 775 29.56 -17.36 0.28
CA PRO A 775 28.23 -16.75 0.23
C PRO A 775 27.66 -16.51 1.63
N LYS A 776 26.92 -15.41 1.80
CA LYS A 776 26.35 -15.00 3.09
C LYS A 776 24.81 -14.91 3.00
N SER A 777 24.12 -15.30 4.06
CA SER A 777 22.66 -15.24 4.19
C SER A 777 22.29 -14.55 5.49
N ALA A 778 21.41 -13.55 5.42
CA ALA A 778 21.07 -12.71 6.56
C ALA A 778 19.73 -12.00 6.37
N GLU A 779 19.16 -11.55 7.48
CA GLU A 779 18.02 -10.66 7.53
C GLU A 779 18.43 -9.34 8.19
N ILE A 780 18.24 -8.23 7.47
CA ILE A 780 18.65 -6.90 7.91
C ILE A 780 17.40 -6.04 8.06
N TRP A 781 17.19 -5.42 9.21
CA TRP A 781 16.09 -4.47 9.40
C TRP A 781 16.65 -3.05 9.41
N VAL A 782 15.95 -2.13 8.76
CA VAL A 782 16.27 -0.70 8.77
C VAL A 782 15.06 0.09 9.20
N ASN A 783 15.29 1.10 10.04
CA ASN A 783 14.21 1.87 10.62
C ASN A 783 14.58 3.35 10.89
N GLU A 784 13.58 4.21 10.96
CA GLU A 784 13.65 5.64 11.32
C GLU A 784 14.70 6.42 10.52
N LEU A 785 14.61 6.38 9.18
CA LEU A 785 15.46 7.15 8.29
C LEU A 785 15.10 8.63 8.39
N ARG A 786 15.96 9.40 9.06
CA ARG A 786 15.69 10.79 9.42
C ARG A 786 16.88 11.71 9.25
N LEU A 787 16.57 12.98 9.10
CA LEU A 787 17.51 14.09 9.16
C LEU A 787 17.40 14.76 10.53
N SER A 788 18.51 15.32 11.00
CA SER A 788 18.59 16.03 12.28
C SER A 788 19.57 17.19 12.21
N ASP A 789 19.54 18.03 13.24
CA ASP A 789 20.39 19.21 13.39
C ASP A 789 20.19 20.20 12.23
N PHE A 790 19.08 20.96 12.29
CA PHE A 790 18.79 22.00 11.33
C PHE A 790 19.93 23.04 11.24
N VAL A 791 20.13 23.56 10.03
CA VAL A 791 21.04 24.69 9.80
C VAL A 791 20.34 25.98 10.26
N ASP A 792 20.63 26.38 11.50
CA ASP A 792 20.05 27.57 12.15
C ASP A 792 20.80 28.87 11.81
N GLU A 793 21.14 29.06 10.54
CA GLU A 793 21.75 30.31 10.09
C GLU A 793 20.74 31.47 10.16
N GLN A 794 21.16 32.54 10.82
CA GLN A 794 20.35 33.75 11.01
C GLN A 794 20.49 34.64 9.79
N GLY A 795 19.37 35.25 9.38
CA GLY A 795 19.34 36.15 8.24
C GLY A 795 18.71 37.48 8.57
N TRP A 796 19.12 38.54 7.88
CA TRP A 796 18.51 39.86 8.04
C TRP A 796 18.20 40.49 6.69
N ALA A 797 17.25 41.41 6.72
CA ALA A 797 16.92 42.27 5.61
C ALA A 797 16.83 43.72 6.06
N ALA A 798 17.24 44.62 5.18
CA ALA A 798 17.04 46.04 5.33
C ALA A 798 16.43 46.62 4.06
N THR A 799 15.41 47.45 4.21
CA THR A 799 14.83 48.23 3.13
C THR A 799 14.95 49.71 3.46
N ALA A 800 15.20 50.53 2.45
CA ALA A 800 15.21 51.98 2.57
C ALA A 800 14.54 52.58 1.35
N ARG A 801 13.50 53.39 1.57
CA ARG A 801 12.76 54.10 0.54
C ARG A 801 12.80 55.58 0.81
N PHE A 802 13.37 56.33 -0.12
CA PHE A 802 13.36 57.78 -0.15
C PHE A 802 12.40 58.24 -1.25
N THR A 803 11.52 59.18 -0.96
CA THR A 803 10.64 59.79 -1.95
C THR A 803 10.62 61.30 -1.75
N ALA A 804 10.94 62.04 -2.81
CA ALA A 804 10.84 63.49 -2.86
C ALA A 804 9.72 63.88 -3.83
N THR A 805 8.64 64.44 -3.29
CA THR A 805 7.60 65.12 -4.08
C THR A 805 8.06 66.53 -4.36
N LEU A 806 8.20 66.88 -5.63
CA LEU A 806 8.71 68.16 -6.13
C LEU A 806 7.54 69.10 -6.45
N ALA A 807 6.76 69.48 -5.43
CA ALA A 807 5.58 70.32 -5.58
C ALA A 807 4.66 69.84 -6.72
N ASP A 808 4.28 70.73 -7.64
CA ASP A 808 3.45 70.41 -8.80
C ASP A 808 4.22 69.82 -10.00
N LEU A 809 5.55 69.71 -9.91
CA LEU A 809 6.40 69.23 -11.00
C LEU A 809 6.41 67.70 -11.12
N GLY A 810 6.31 66.96 -10.01
CA GLY A 810 6.33 65.50 -10.02
C GLY A 810 6.95 64.87 -8.78
N ASN A 811 7.46 63.65 -8.90
CA ASN A 811 8.09 62.92 -7.80
C ASN A 811 9.31 62.12 -8.25
N VAL A 812 10.30 62.04 -7.37
CA VAL A 812 11.48 61.18 -7.50
C VAL A 812 11.47 60.20 -6.34
N ALA A 813 11.64 58.91 -6.62
CA ALA A 813 11.73 57.88 -5.60
C ALA A 813 12.97 57.00 -5.81
N PHE A 814 13.62 56.69 -4.71
CA PHE A 814 14.76 55.80 -4.60
C PHE A 814 14.36 54.70 -3.61
N ALA A 815 14.53 53.44 -3.97
CA ALA A 815 14.36 52.31 -3.06
C ALA A 815 15.60 51.41 -3.12
N GLY A 816 16.10 51.01 -1.97
CA GLY A 816 17.18 50.04 -1.82
C GLY A 816 16.73 48.91 -0.91
N THR A 817 17.06 47.68 -1.27
CA THR A 817 16.82 46.50 -0.46
C THR A 817 18.07 45.65 -0.41
N TYR A 818 18.39 45.15 0.78
CA TYR A 818 19.48 44.21 1.02
C TYR A 818 18.97 43.09 1.91
N SER A 819 19.15 41.83 1.53
CA SER A 819 18.86 40.67 2.40
C SER A 819 19.92 39.59 2.28
N THR A 820 20.20 38.88 3.37
CA THR A 820 21.17 37.79 3.44
C THR A 820 20.50 36.41 3.37
N PRO A 821 21.27 35.33 3.10
CA PRO A 821 20.81 33.97 3.32
C PRO A 821 20.28 33.77 4.75
N GLY A 822 19.38 32.81 4.91
CA GLY A 822 18.65 32.53 6.15
C GLY A 822 17.45 33.43 6.41
N PHE A 823 17.31 34.56 5.71
CA PHE A 823 16.17 35.48 5.89
C PHE A 823 14.87 34.91 5.28
N GLY A 824 13.73 35.19 5.90
CA GLY A 824 12.41 34.76 5.44
C GLY A 824 11.29 35.43 6.23
N SER A 825 10.04 35.20 5.81
CA SER A 825 8.87 35.50 6.63
C SER A 825 8.73 34.51 7.79
N ILE A 826 7.93 34.83 8.80
CA ILE A 826 7.93 34.08 10.07
C ILE A 826 7.43 32.64 9.91
N GLU A 827 6.59 32.39 8.93
CA GLU A 827 6.02 31.08 8.57
C GLU A 827 6.95 30.21 7.71
N LYS A 828 8.13 30.72 7.29
CA LYS A 828 9.05 29.98 6.43
C LYS A 828 9.68 28.80 7.18
N LYS A 829 9.51 27.60 6.62
CA LYS A 829 10.18 26.37 7.04
C LYS A 829 11.65 26.35 6.62
N ALA A 830 12.43 25.42 7.18
CA ALA A 830 13.87 25.33 6.99
C ALA A 830 14.32 25.41 5.52
N ASN A 831 13.72 24.58 4.65
CA ASN A 831 14.06 24.49 3.23
C ASN A 831 13.57 25.64 2.35
N GLU A 832 12.61 26.45 2.83
CA GLU A 832 12.02 27.55 2.08
C GLU A 832 12.69 28.91 2.31
N ARG A 833 13.60 28.99 3.29
CA ARG A 833 14.35 30.21 3.62
C ARG A 833 15.23 30.65 2.45
N GLN A 834 15.55 31.94 2.42
CA GLN A 834 16.39 32.53 1.37
C GLN A 834 17.79 31.89 1.40
N LYS A 835 18.28 31.42 0.25
CA LYS A 835 19.63 30.81 0.06
C LYS A 835 20.53 31.66 -0.83
N GLU A 836 20.25 32.96 -0.92
CA GLU A 836 20.98 33.93 -1.74
C GLU A 836 21.10 35.26 -1.02
N THR A 837 22.12 36.05 -1.31
CA THR A 837 22.16 37.47 -0.93
C THR A 837 21.49 38.29 -2.03
N VAL A 838 20.49 39.10 -1.69
CA VAL A 838 19.79 39.95 -2.66
C VAL A 838 20.14 41.41 -2.40
N GLN A 839 20.61 42.09 -3.44
CA GLN A 839 20.89 43.53 -3.43
C GLN A 839 20.09 44.17 -4.56
N ALA A 840 19.04 44.90 -4.21
CA ALA A 840 18.17 45.56 -5.18
C ALA A 840 18.23 47.07 -4.99
N PHE A 841 18.29 47.79 -6.12
CA PHE A 841 18.23 49.23 -6.16
C PHE A 841 17.30 49.69 -7.28
N ASP A 842 16.34 50.54 -6.94
CA ASP A 842 15.35 51.11 -7.83
C ASP A 842 15.35 52.64 -7.76
N PHE A 843 15.44 53.28 -8.92
CA PHE A 843 15.26 54.71 -9.10
C PHE A 843 14.08 54.94 -10.04
N SER A 844 13.12 55.76 -9.63
CA SER A 844 12.01 56.15 -10.48
C SER A 844 11.74 57.65 -10.38
N THR A 845 11.37 58.24 -11.50
CA THR A 845 11.09 59.66 -11.63
C THR A 845 9.84 59.84 -12.49
N ASN A 846 8.84 60.53 -11.96
CA ASN A 846 7.71 61.03 -12.73
C ASN A 846 7.77 62.55 -12.74
N LEU A 847 7.87 63.16 -13.92
CA LEU A 847 7.86 64.61 -14.09
C LEU A 847 6.72 64.99 -15.03
N GLN A 848 6.08 66.12 -14.76
CA GLN A 848 5.11 66.73 -15.64
C GLN A 848 5.76 67.90 -16.36
N PHE A 849 6.40 67.65 -17.50
CA PHE A 849 7.02 68.70 -18.30
C PHE A 849 6.02 69.71 -18.88
N GLY A 850 4.73 69.37 -18.91
CA GLY A 850 3.66 70.32 -19.21
C GLY A 850 3.64 71.55 -18.28
N LYS A 851 4.20 71.44 -17.07
CA LYS A 851 4.30 72.54 -16.09
C LYS A 851 5.27 73.66 -16.46
N PHE A 852 6.12 73.47 -17.48
CA PHE A 852 6.99 74.54 -18.01
C PHE A 852 6.26 75.49 -18.98
N PHE A 853 5.04 75.16 -19.39
CA PHE A 853 4.20 75.99 -20.24
C PHE A 853 3.12 76.72 -19.41
N PRO A 854 2.62 77.89 -19.85
CA PRO A 854 1.54 78.60 -19.17
C PRO A 854 0.31 77.71 -18.97
N GLU A 855 -0.34 77.80 -17.80
CA GLU A 855 -1.55 76.99 -17.49
C GLU A 855 -2.66 77.14 -18.55
N THR A 856 -2.71 78.30 -19.24
CA THR A 856 -3.66 78.58 -20.33
C THR A 856 -3.46 77.73 -21.59
N SER A 857 -2.28 77.13 -21.79
CA SER A 857 -1.95 76.32 -22.97
C SER A 857 -2.54 74.90 -22.92
N GLY A 858 -2.90 74.41 -21.74
CA GLY A 858 -3.47 73.06 -21.56
C GLY A 858 -2.54 71.89 -21.90
N ILE A 859 -1.26 72.13 -22.19
CA ILE A 859 -0.28 71.11 -22.62
C ILE A 859 0.08 70.20 -21.42
N ARG A 860 -0.01 68.87 -21.62
CA ARG A 860 0.42 67.85 -20.65
C ARG A 860 1.45 66.94 -21.28
N VAL A 861 2.65 66.90 -20.70
CA VAL A 861 3.77 66.08 -21.17
C VAL A 861 4.30 65.30 -19.96
N PRO A 862 3.68 64.17 -19.60
CA PRO A 862 4.20 63.31 -18.55
C PRO A 862 5.48 62.62 -19.02
N PHE A 863 6.48 62.61 -18.17
CA PHE A 863 7.75 61.91 -18.37
C PHE A 863 7.96 60.93 -17.22
N HIS A 864 8.16 59.67 -17.57
CA HIS A 864 8.53 58.62 -16.64
C HIS A 864 9.91 58.10 -17.00
N PHE A 865 10.77 57.95 -16.00
CA PHE A 865 12.04 57.27 -16.13
C PHE A 865 12.22 56.36 -14.91
N ASP A 866 12.47 55.08 -15.18
CA ASP A 866 12.81 54.09 -14.19
C ASP A 866 14.15 53.41 -14.53
N TYR A 867 14.90 53.09 -13.49
CA TYR A 867 16.11 52.29 -13.57
C TYR A 867 16.15 51.37 -12.35
N SER A 868 16.12 50.06 -12.61
CA SER A 868 16.18 49.03 -11.59
C SER A 868 17.39 48.12 -11.83
N ARG A 869 18.05 47.71 -10.75
CA ARG A 869 19.12 46.73 -10.78
C ARG A 869 19.01 45.81 -9.58
N THR A 870 18.95 44.51 -9.85
CA THR A 870 19.00 43.47 -8.82
C THR A 870 20.23 42.60 -9.05
N ALA A 871 21.07 42.49 -8.03
CA ALA A 871 22.17 41.55 -7.97
C ALA A 871 21.83 40.45 -6.95
N LYS A 872 22.03 39.20 -7.35
CA LYS A 872 21.80 38.02 -6.50
C LYS A 872 23.10 37.23 -6.42
N THR A 873 23.51 36.89 -5.21
CA THR A 873 24.70 36.06 -4.95
C THR A 873 24.25 34.81 -4.19
N PRO A 874 24.09 33.66 -4.87
CA PRO A 874 23.74 32.40 -4.22
C PRO A 874 24.73 32.01 -3.12
N GLU A 875 24.22 31.40 -2.06
CA GLU A 875 25.04 30.80 -0.99
C GLU A 875 25.80 29.57 -1.51
N TYR A 876 25.12 28.73 -2.30
CA TYR A 876 25.67 27.54 -2.94
C TYR A 876 26.01 27.80 -4.40
N ASN A 877 27.01 27.11 -4.93
CA ASN A 877 27.42 27.18 -6.32
C ASN A 877 26.31 26.69 -7.27
N PRO A 878 25.81 27.49 -8.22
CA PRO A 878 24.75 27.06 -9.15
C PRO A 878 25.11 25.86 -10.04
N LEU A 879 26.39 25.58 -10.24
CA LEU A 879 26.87 24.42 -10.99
C LEU A 879 27.11 23.20 -10.09
N ASP A 880 27.22 23.42 -8.78
CA ASP A 880 27.44 22.38 -7.78
C ASP A 880 26.64 22.69 -6.51
N PRO A 881 25.30 22.50 -6.53
CA PRO A 881 24.38 23.19 -5.62
C PRO A 881 24.40 22.72 -4.17
N ASP A 882 25.24 21.74 -3.83
CA ASP A 882 25.55 21.29 -2.47
C ASP A 882 26.91 21.77 -1.94
N VAL A 883 27.68 22.50 -2.75
CA VAL A 883 28.96 23.16 -2.41
C VAL A 883 28.80 24.67 -2.44
#